data_AF-A0A5C5ZA69-F1
#
_entry.id   AF-A0A5C5ZA69-F1
#
_cell.length_a   1.000
_cell.length_b   1.000
_cell.length_c   1.000
_cell.angle_alpha   90.00
_cell.angle_beta   90.00
_cell.angle_gamma   90.00
#
_symmetry.space_group_name_H-M   'P 1'
#
loop_
_entity.id
_entity.type
_entity.pdbx_description
1 polymer ?
#
loop_
_entity_poly.entity_id
_entity_poly.type
_entity_poly.pdbx_seq_one_letter_code
_entity_poly.pdbx_strand_id
1 'polypeptide(L)'
;MNKHWQRTAIVILASVISSIVSAPHIHATGPDAPLVQVGQKNGQTPIELHGPITQSDSGTLNLPGDGEWGWVAVGTEDKPLPTLEGLRSFTICGWAGPGSLQTGSGGNRIAFNLNYNQSGFDLVHLNDGRMRLAVNQWPDQVKNDSSTEKLQPGQWTFFAVTYDETKQKNNVHWYFGKPDSPVTRDRATTYSVGPTGNNSGPLTVGNYNTTLHRSGMDRQFRGRLHGIRIYGSKTGADGALDVPTLRQIQADIASQPDFSQTIPKMRSTPPLHSNQQTDAAQDGAGTPMPKRDDRPKIIATTDGEIDDRCSMIRFLLYNNQWDIQGIIHSSSKFHWKGDGDKIARHNWADEVWLDKQLDAYETIYPQLAKHDNGFYTPDELRKLIYTGNIENVGEMEKVTPGSTQIVEILLQDDPAPVYLQAWGGTNTIARALKTIQQDHPEAMDRVSQKAILYLILDQDKTFREYIEPNWPELQTLGSFGQFAAIAYSWDRLIPEELHAFYDRSWMEENILHGHGPLCASYEAHPQKGFRSEGDSPSFMHQIPVGLRSLEHPGYGGWGGRFIREKPGSATWRDARDGGDLSKPIWRFSEAFQNDWAARADWCVRDPDKANHPPQPRVVGSLDRTAPPGERVSVSAKGSSDPDGDALTFKWWQYIDVDSCKTTVDISTLHHGQTAEFVVPNEPGSTVHLILELTDDGNPALTRYHRVIVTVAE
;
A
#
# COMPACT_ATOMS: atom_id res chain seq x y z
N MET A 1 -50.43 -24.63 -14.84
CA MET A 1 -51.66 -23.90 -14.47
C MET A 1 -52.80 -24.91 -14.37
N ASN A 2 -53.69 -24.94 -13.39
CA ASN A 2 -53.73 -24.42 -12.02
C ASN A 2 -55.01 -25.05 -11.41
N LYS A 3 -54.93 -25.60 -10.19
CA LYS A 3 -56.03 -25.81 -9.21
C LYS A 3 -55.49 -26.72 -8.09
N HIS A 4 -55.06 -26.19 -6.94
CA HIS A 4 -55.90 -25.86 -5.78
C HIS A 4 -56.84 -26.98 -5.33
N TRP A 5 -56.50 -27.54 -4.15
CA TRP A 5 -57.30 -28.32 -3.19
C TRP A 5 -57.31 -29.86 -3.25
N GLN A 6 -56.30 -30.46 -2.64
CA GLN A 6 -56.42 -31.45 -1.54
C GLN A 6 -55.28 -31.11 -0.55
N ARG A 7 -55.47 -30.32 0.52
CA ARG A 7 -56.13 -30.60 1.81
C ARG A 7 -55.62 -31.85 2.53
N THR A 8 -54.93 -31.57 3.65
CA THR A 8 -55.13 -32.24 4.94
C THR A 8 -54.40 -33.56 5.19
N ALA A 9 -53.09 -33.48 5.37
CA ALA A 9 -52.33 -34.28 6.31
C ALA A 9 -50.99 -33.55 6.54
N ILE A 10 -50.39 -33.63 7.73
CA ILE A 10 -49.14 -32.92 8.12
C ILE A 10 -49.35 -31.47 8.61
N VAL A 11 -50.34 -31.22 9.48
CA VAL A 11 -50.29 -30.07 10.44
C VAL A 11 -50.69 -30.49 11.87
N ILE A 12 -50.95 -31.78 12.13
CA ILE A 12 -51.29 -32.28 13.47
C ILE A 12 -50.36 -33.45 13.81
N LEU A 13 -49.08 -33.15 14.03
CA LEU A 13 -48.17 -34.03 14.78
C LEU A 13 -46.95 -33.29 15.39
N ALA A 14 -46.98 -31.94 15.43
CA ALA A 14 -45.91 -31.13 16.02
C ALA A 14 -46.34 -30.37 17.29
N SER A 15 -47.61 -30.49 17.73
CA SER A 15 -48.16 -29.66 18.81
C SER A 15 -48.53 -30.44 20.09
N VAL A 16 -48.07 -31.68 20.27
CA VAL A 16 -48.31 -32.48 21.51
C VAL A 16 -47.02 -33.17 22.02
N ILE A 17 -45.84 -32.67 21.65
CA ILE A 17 -44.56 -33.01 22.32
C ILE A 17 -43.81 -31.70 22.62
N SER A 18 -44.51 -30.73 23.22
CA SER A 18 -43.91 -29.51 23.80
C SER A 18 -44.40 -29.28 25.24
N SER A 19 -44.99 -30.30 25.86
CA SER A 19 -45.39 -30.29 27.26
C SER A 19 -44.79 -31.53 27.89
N ILE A 20 -44.02 -31.34 28.96
CA ILE A 20 -43.18 -32.32 29.68
C ILE A 20 -41.75 -32.41 29.13
N VAL A 21 -40.96 -31.34 29.30
CA VAL A 21 -39.70 -31.35 30.10
C VAL A 21 -39.50 -29.92 30.59
N SER A 22 -40.05 -29.58 31.76
CA SER A 22 -39.56 -28.44 32.52
C SER A 22 -38.18 -28.83 33.06
N ALA A 23 -37.12 -28.53 32.31
CA ALA A 23 -35.76 -28.63 32.82
C ALA A 23 -35.51 -27.45 33.78
N PRO A 24 -34.84 -27.66 34.92
CA PRO A 24 -34.81 -26.68 36.00
C PRO A 24 -34.05 -25.43 35.57
N HIS A 25 -34.54 -24.26 35.99
CA HIS A 25 -33.70 -23.06 36.08
C HIS A 25 -32.55 -23.35 37.06
N ILE A 26 -31.42 -23.80 36.53
CA ILE A 26 -30.16 -23.84 37.28
C ILE A 26 -29.63 -22.41 37.29
N HIS A 27 -29.97 -21.66 38.33
CA HIS A 27 -29.09 -20.57 38.77
C HIS A 27 -27.82 -21.22 39.31
N ALA A 28 -26.83 -21.43 38.44
CA ALA A 28 -25.50 -21.91 38.82
C ALA A 28 -24.79 -20.79 39.59
N THR A 29 -25.01 -20.74 40.90
CA THR A 29 -24.16 -20.02 41.85
C THR A 29 -23.17 -21.02 42.47
N GLY A 30 -22.49 -21.77 41.60
CA GLY A 30 -21.39 -22.66 41.94
C GLY A 30 -20.04 -22.10 41.44
N PRO A 31 -18.91 -22.69 41.87
CA PRO A 31 -17.56 -22.27 41.48
C PRO A 31 -17.25 -22.32 39.97
N ASP A 32 -18.17 -22.83 39.15
CA ASP A 32 -18.01 -23.03 37.70
C ASP A 32 -18.65 -21.91 36.83
N ALA A 33 -19.25 -20.88 37.44
CA ALA A 33 -19.85 -19.77 36.69
C ALA A 33 -18.85 -18.63 36.43
N PRO A 34 -18.87 -17.99 35.24
CA PRO A 34 -18.02 -16.84 34.98
C PRO A 34 -18.40 -15.65 35.88
N LEU A 35 -17.39 -14.94 36.40
CA LEU A 35 -17.56 -13.68 37.11
C LEU A 35 -18.05 -12.56 36.20
N VAL A 36 -17.64 -12.60 34.92
CA VAL A 36 -18.03 -11.65 33.88
C VAL A 36 -18.28 -12.40 32.58
N GLN A 37 -19.31 -11.99 31.84
CA GLN A 37 -19.65 -12.55 30.54
C GLN A 37 -20.17 -11.45 29.61
N VAL A 38 -19.49 -11.21 28.48
CA VAL A 38 -19.74 -10.10 27.55
C VAL A 38 -19.74 -10.60 26.12
N GLY A 39 -20.61 -10.06 25.29
CA GLY A 39 -20.66 -10.37 23.87
C GLY A 39 -21.46 -11.64 23.56
N GLN A 40 -22.61 -11.82 24.21
CA GLN A 40 -23.53 -12.94 24.00
C GLN A 40 -24.96 -12.60 24.45
N LYS A 41 -25.95 -13.31 23.94
CA LYS A 41 -27.36 -12.97 24.15
C LYS A 41 -27.89 -13.20 25.57
N ASN A 42 -27.57 -14.35 26.18
CA ASN A 42 -28.15 -14.77 27.45
C ASN A 42 -27.12 -14.70 28.57
N GLY A 43 -27.47 -14.22 29.77
CA GLY A 43 -26.54 -14.23 30.92
C GLY A 43 -25.39 -13.23 30.82
N GLN A 44 -25.44 -12.28 29.87
CA GLN A 44 -24.46 -11.21 29.73
C GLN A 44 -24.49 -10.30 30.97
N THR A 45 -23.31 -10.03 31.53
CA THR A 45 -23.10 -8.96 32.51
C THR A 45 -23.52 -7.63 31.89
N PRO A 46 -24.23 -6.73 32.60
CA PRO A 46 -24.64 -5.45 32.03
C PRO A 46 -23.49 -4.73 31.32
N ILE A 47 -23.75 -4.21 30.12
CA ILE A 47 -22.77 -3.44 29.34
C ILE A 47 -23.37 -2.13 28.84
N GLU A 48 -22.48 -1.19 28.57
CA GLU A 48 -22.76 0.04 27.84
C GLU A 48 -21.81 0.16 26.65
N LEU A 49 -22.36 0.51 25.49
CA LEU A 49 -21.60 0.69 24.25
C LEU A 49 -21.32 2.18 24.06
N HIS A 50 -20.05 2.53 23.88
CA HIS A 50 -19.63 3.90 23.60
C HIS A 50 -18.95 3.98 22.23
N GLY A 51 -19.13 5.12 21.55
CA GLY A 51 -18.63 5.32 20.19
C GLY A 51 -19.39 4.48 19.15
N PRO A 52 -18.76 4.15 18.02
CA PRO A 52 -19.41 3.45 16.90
C PRO A 52 -19.53 1.93 17.10
N ILE A 53 -19.37 1.42 18.32
CA ILE A 53 -19.47 -0.01 18.62
C ILE A 53 -20.92 -0.45 18.51
N THR A 54 -21.15 -1.56 17.79
CA THR A 54 -22.46 -2.19 17.69
C THR A 54 -22.45 -3.61 18.24
N GLN A 55 -23.62 -4.09 18.66
CA GLN A 55 -23.81 -5.48 19.08
C GLN A 55 -24.84 -6.15 18.16
N SER A 56 -24.52 -7.33 17.63
CA SER A 56 -25.46 -8.12 16.81
C SER A 56 -26.51 -8.83 17.66
N ASP A 57 -27.54 -9.40 17.01
CA ASP A 57 -28.57 -10.22 17.67
C ASP A 57 -28.04 -11.48 18.37
N SER A 58 -26.90 -12.00 17.91
CA SER A 58 -26.18 -13.11 18.55
C SER A 58 -25.34 -12.64 19.76
N GLY A 59 -25.20 -11.34 19.94
CA GLY A 59 -24.39 -10.72 20.98
C GLY A 59 -22.96 -10.39 20.55
N THR A 60 -22.54 -10.68 19.31
CA THR A 60 -21.20 -10.32 18.81
C THR A 60 -21.00 -8.81 18.86
N LEU A 61 -19.89 -8.38 19.46
CA LEU A 61 -19.47 -6.99 19.47
C LEU A 61 -18.68 -6.69 18.20
N ASN A 62 -19.09 -5.65 17.46
CA ASN A 62 -18.38 -5.13 16.31
C ASN A 62 -17.66 -3.83 16.70
N LEU A 63 -16.34 -3.83 16.59
CA LEU A 63 -15.47 -2.71 16.92
C LEU A 63 -14.81 -2.23 15.61
N PRO A 64 -15.30 -1.13 15.00
CA PRO A 64 -14.79 -0.65 13.72
C PRO A 64 -13.34 -0.17 13.83
N GLY A 65 -12.59 -0.23 12.74
CA GLY A 65 -11.16 0.09 12.72
C GLY A 65 -10.84 1.47 12.16
N ASP A 66 -11.87 2.13 11.67
CA ASP A 66 -11.94 3.41 10.98
C ASP A 66 -12.94 4.33 11.72
N GLY A 67 -12.67 5.64 11.70
CA GLY A 67 -13.51 6.64 12.37
C GLY A 67 -13.22 6.83 13.87
N GLU A 68 -14.25 7.20 14.63
CA GLU A 68 -14.13 7.49 16.06
C GLU A 68 -13.89 6.22 16.89
N TRP A 69 -13.10 6.35 17.97
CA TRP A 69 -12.84 5.22 18.86
C TRP A 69 -13.96 5.02 19.89
N GLY A 70 -14.30 3.77 20.14
CA GLY A 70 -15.29 3.34 21.13
C GLY A 70 -14.73 2.37 22.17
N TRP A 71 -15.58 2.00 23.12
CA TRP A 71 -15.29 0.96 24.12
C TRP A 71 -16.60 0.33 24.64
N VAL A 72 -16.50 -0.87 25.20
CA VAL A 72 -17.62 -1.52 25.89
C VAL A 72 -17.36 -1.47 27.38
N ALA A 73 -18.11 -0.64 28.10
CA ALA A 73 -18.06 -0.61 29.57
C ALA A 73 -18.84 -1.80 30.14
N VAL A 74 -18.31 -2.44 31.19
CA VAL A 74 -18.92 -3.63 31.81
C VAL A 74 -19.27 -3.34 33.26
N GLY A 75 -20.53 -3.54 33.62
CA GLY A 75 -21.09 -3.26 34.94
C GLY A 75 -21.93 -1.97 34.94
N THR A 76 -21.76 -1.17 36.00
CA THR A 76 -22.46 0.12 36.17
C THR A 76 -21.46 1.26 36.00
N GLU A 77 -21.84 2.25 35.19
CA GLU A 77 -21.13 3.47 34.79
C GLU A 77 -19.88 3.81 35.64
N ASP A 78 -18.71 3.65 35.03
CA ASP A 78 -17.38 4.03 35.54
C ASP A 78 -16.98 3.49 36.91
N LYS A 79 -17.58 2.39 37.37
CA LYS A 79 -17.18 1.72 38.63
C LYS A 79 -16.35 0.46 38.40
N PRO A 80 -15.30 0.23 39.21
CA PRO A 80 -14.62 -1.04 39.22
C PRO A 80 -15.55 -2.17 39.67
N LEU A 81 -15.30 -3.38 39.17
CA LEU A 81 -16.02 -4.58 39.57
C LEU A 81 -15.31 -5.23 40.78
N PRO A 82 -15.87 -5.19 42.01
CA PRO A 82 -15.20 -5.73 43.20
C PRO A 82 -14.94 -7.24 43.14
N THR A 83 -15.67 -7.94 42.26
CA THR A 83 -15.47 -9.36 41.98
C THR A 83 -14.13 -9.66 41.30
N LEU A 84 -13.53 -8.68 40.61
CA LEU A 84 -12.25 -8.82 39.90
C LEU A 84 -11.03 -8.42 40.73
N GLU A 85 -11.23 -7.90 41.95
CA GLU A 85 -10.15 -7.53 42.86
C GLU A 85 -9.74 -8.69 43.77
N GLY A 86 -8.44 -8.83 44.03
CA GLY A 86 -7.89 -9.88 44.89
C GLY A 86 -7.99 -11.29 44.32
N LEU A 87 -8.12 -11.44 42.99
CA LEU A 87 -8.11 -12.74 42.34
C LEU A 87 -6.69 -13.32 42.38
N ARG A 88 -6.56 -14.48 43.02
CA ARG A 88 -5.32 -15.27 43.10
C ARG A 88 -5.12 -16.12 41.85
N SER A 89 -6.21 -16.60 41.25
CA SER A 89 -6.17 -17.19 39.92
C SER A 89 -7.37 -16.76 39.09
N PHE A 90 -7.20 -16.72 37.78
CA PHE A 90 -8.26 -16.36 36.84
C PHE A 90 -8.02 -16.92 35.45
N THR A 91 -9.09 -16.94 34.65
CA THR A 91 -9.08 -17.24 33.21
C THR A 91 -9.80 -16.13 32.48
N ILE A 92 -9.21 -15.62 31.40
CA ILE A 92 -9.90 -14.80 30.40
C ILE A 92 -9.96 -15.59 29.10
N CYS A 93 -11.16 -15.81 28.56
CA CYS A 93 -11.36 -16.56 27.32
C CYS A 93 -12.50 -16.01 26.47
N GLY A 94 -12.50 -16.37 25.19
CA GLY A 94 -13.57 -16.02 24.26
C GLY A 94 -13.13 -16.18 22.81
N TRP A 95 -13.90 -15.62 21.89
CA TRP A 95 -13.57 -15.58 20.47
C TRP A 95 -13.12 -14.18 20.05
N ALA A 96 -11.99 -14.11 19.36
CA ALA A 96 -11.47 -12.90 18.74
C ALA A 96 -11.37 -13.08 17.23
N GLY A 97 -11.94 -12.14 16.50
CA GLY A 97 -11.92 -12.08 15.04
C GLY A 97 -11.40 -10.73 14.58
N PRO A 98 -10.08 -10.49 14.57
CA PRO A 98 -9.54 -9.19 14.19
C PRO A 98 -9.82 -8.90 12.71
N GLY A 99 -10.25 -7.67 12.41
CA GLY A 99 -10.25 -7.13 11.05
C GLY A 99 -8.86 -6.63 10.65
N SER A 100 -8.09 -6.12 11.62
CA SER A 100 -6.70 -5.67 11.47
C SER A 100 -5.85 -6.15 12.65
N LEU A 101 -4.56 -6.40 12.41
CA LEU A 101 -3.57 -6.52 13.49
C LEU A 101 -2.79 -5.22 13.71
N GLN A 102 -3.07 -4.14 12.96
CA GLN A 102 -2.46 -2.86 13.25
C GLN A 102 -2.81 -2.45 14.68
N THR A 103 -1.79 -2.15 15.45
CA THR A 103 -1.93 -1.80 16.87
C THR A 103 -1.33 -0.46 17.14
N GLY A 104 -1.84 0.15 18.20
CA GLY A 104 -1.17 1.23 18.85
C GLY A 104 -0.02 0.80 19.76
N SER A 105 0.76 1.75 20.30
CA SER A 105 1.75 1.49 21.36
C SER A 105 1.17 0.68 22.52
N GLY A 106 1.85 -0.40 22.88
CA GLY A 106 1.43 -1.31 23.94
C GLY A 106 0.32 -2.30 23.53
N GLY A 107 -0.09 -2.32 22.26
CA GLY A 107 -1.09 -3.25 21.73
C GLY A 107 -2.52 -2.73 21.82
N ASN A 108 -3.47 -3.46 21.22
CA ASN A 108 -4.89 -3.12 21.28
C ASN A 108 -5.63 -4.03 22.26
N ARG A 109 -6.58 -3.46 23.01
CA ARG A 109 -7.16 -4.07 24.21
C ARG A 109 -8.29 -5.02 23.87
N ILE A 110 -8.26 -6.22 24.44
CA ILE A 110 -9.35 -7.19 24.39
C ILE A 110 -10.16 -7.10 25.69
N ALA A 111 -9.49 -7.12 26.85
CA ALA A 111 -10.12 -6.93 28.15
C ALA A 111 -9.19 -6.12 29.06
N PHE A 112 -9.72 -5.10 29.72
CA PHE A 112 -8.92 -4.10 30.42
C PHE A 112 -9.59 -3.62 31.71
N ASN A 113 -8.89 -3.68 32.84
CA ASN A 113 -9.32 -3.03 34.08
C ASN A 113 -8.18 -2.43 34.90
N LEU A 114 -7.02 -2.11 34.29
CA LEU A 114 -5.99 -1.37 35.00
C LEU A 114 -6.50 0.03 35.39
N ASN A 115 -6.02 0.52 36.52
CA ASN A 115 -6.14 1.91 36.96
C ASN A 115 -4.75 2.58 36.93
N TYR A 116 -4.67 3.89 37.21
CA TYR A 116 -3.40 4.64 37.22
C TYR A 116 -2.36 4.10 38.20
N ASN A 117 -2.79 3.49 39.30
CA ASN A 117 -1.93 2.81 40.26
C ASN A 117 -1.47 1.42 39.77
N GLN A 118 -1.78 1.07 38.52
CA GLN A 118 -1.52 -0.21 37.88
C GLN A 118 -2.33 -1.38 38.44
N SER A 119 -3.22 -1.21 39.42
CA SER A 119 -4.06 -2.31 39.93
C SER A 119 -5.01 -2.84 38.85
N GLY A 120 -5.03 -4.16 38.64
CA GLY A 120 -5.93 -4.83 37.69
C GLY A 120 -5.18 -5.72 36.68
N PHE A 121 -5.72 -5.89 35.49
CA PHE A 121 -5.10 -6.58 34.36
C PHE A 121 -5.34 -5.86 33.02
N ASP A 122 -4.49 -6.16 32.05
CA ASP A 122 -4.57 -5.70 30.67
C ASP A 122 -4.27 -6.89 29.74
N LEU A 123 -5.26 -7.29 28.95
CA LEU A 123 -5.13 -8.30 27.90
C LEU A 123 -5.18 -7.61 26.55
N VAL A 124 -4.07 -7.68 25.81
CA VAL A 124 -3.92 -7.05 24.50
C VAL A 124 -3.55 -8.06 23.42
N HIS A 125 -3.70 -7.67 22.16
CA HIS A 125 -2.98 -8.27 21.04
C HIS A 125 -1.91 -7.33 20.47
N LEU A 126 -0.93 -7.92 19.77
CA LEU A 126 0.18 -7.24 19.11
C LEU A 126 0.07 -7.36 17.59
N ASN A 127 0.95 -6.65 16.87
CA ASN A 127 0.96 -6.57 15.40
C ASN A 127 1.28 -7.89 14.69
N ASP A 128 2.00 -8.79 15.34
CA ASP A 128 2.34 -10.13 14.83
C ASP A 128 1.35 -11.22 15.25
N GLY A 129 0.18 -10.82 15.76
CA GLY A 129 -0.88 -11.75 16.17
C GLY A 129 -0.66 -12.42 17.52
N ARG A 130 0.40 -12.05 18.27
CA ARG A 130 0.53 -12.45 19.68
C ARG A 130 -0.54 -11.81 20.56
N MET A 131 -0.83 -12.45 21.69
CA MET A 131 -1.56 -11.88 22.81
C MET A 131 -0.63 -11.73 24.02
N ARG A 132 -0.85 -10.69 24.83
CA ARG A 132 -0.07 -10.39 26.04
C ARG A 132 -1.00 -10.11 27.20
N LEU A 133 -0.69 -10.70 28.35
CA LEU A 133 -1.38 -10.46 29.61
C LEU A 133 -0.45 -9.72 30.57
N ALA A 134 -0.88 -8.57 31.06
CA ALA A 134 -0.29 -7.89 32.18
C ALA A 134 -1.23 -7.93 33.40
N VAL A 135 -0.68 -8.12 34.60
CA VAL A 135 -1.41 -8.05 35.88
C VAL A 135 -0.62 -7.14 36.80
N ASN A 136 -1.30 -6.15 37.38
CA ASN A 136 -0.72 -5.15 38.29
C ASN A 136 0.43 -4.31 37.72
N GLN A 137 0.55 -4.18 36.40
CA GLN A 137 1.57 -3.38 35.71
C GLN A 137 1.18 -3.11 34.26
N TRP A 138 1.84 -2.14 33.62
CA TRP A 138 1.65 -1.81 32.21
C TRP A 138 2.17 -2.91 31.28
N PRO A 139 1.55 -3.14 30.11
CA PRO A 139 1.94 -4.22 29.19
C PRO A 139 3.26 -3.97 28.45
N ASP A 140 3.76 -2.73 28.37
CA ASP A 140 4.89 -2.34 27.51
C ASP A 140 6.19 -3.09 27.85
N GLN A 141 6.43 -3.36 29.13
CA GLN A 141 7.65 -4.03 29.62
C GLN A 141 7.44 -5.50 29.99
N VAL A 142 6.22 -6.01 29.80
CA VAL A 142 5.86 -7.39 30.14
C VAL A 142 6.24 -8.34 29.01
N LYS A 143 6.87 -9.47 29.33
CA LYS A 143 7.20 -10.55 28.36
C LYS A 143 6.37 -11.81 28.61
N ASN A 144 5.07 -11.62 28.81
CA ASN A 144 4.11 -12.67 29.11
C ASN A 144 3.18 -12.87 27.91
N ASP A 145 3.76 -13.38 26.83
CA ASP A 145 3.13 -13.41 25.52
C ASP A 145 2.81 -14.84 25.10
N SER A 146 1.78 -15.00 24.27
CA SER A 146 1.60 -16.18 23.43
C SER A 146 2.72 -16.32 22.39
N SER A 147 2.74 -17.42 21.64
CA SER A 147 3.51 -17.49 20.39
C SER A 147 2.90 -16.55 19.34
N THR A 148 3.67 -16.18 18.31
CA THR A 148 3.22 -15.34 17.19
C THR A 148 2.14 -16.01 16.34
N GLU A 149 1.47 -15.20 15.50
CA GLU A 149 0.51 -15.62 14.47
C GLU A 149 -0.76 -16.33 15.00
N LYS A 150 -1.08 -16.15 16.29
CA LYS A 150 -2.26 -16.78 16.89
C LYS A 150 -3.55 -16.12 16.47
N LEU A 151 -3.56 -14.78 16.43
CA LEU A 151 -4.63 -14.02 15.82
C LEU A 151 -4.26 -13.71 14.37
N GLN A 152 -5.21 -13.83 13.45
CA GLN A 152 -5.03 -13.55 12.02
C GLN A 152 -6.21 -12.70 11.50
N PRO A 153 -5.95 -11.62 10.72
CA PRO A 153 -7.02 -10.82 10.14
C PRO A 153 -8.01 -11.65 9.34
N GLY A 154 -9.31 -11.43 9.60
CA GLY A 154 -10.39 -12.12 8.92
C GLY A 154 -10.69 -13.54 9.43
N GLN A 155 -10.01 -14.00 10.49
CA GLN A 155 -10.22 -15.34 11.05
C GLN A 155 -10.69 -15.30 12.51
N TRP A 156 -11.68 -16.11 12.84
CA TRP A 156 -12.08 -16.36 14.22
C TRP A 156 -11.08 -17.27 14.92
N THR A 157 -10.64 -16.85 16.10
CA THR A 157 -9.76 -17.64 16.97
C THR A 157 -10.37 -17.70 18.37
N PHE A 158 -10.55 -18.91 18.89
CA PHE A 158 -10.84 -19.09 20.31
C PHE A 158 -9.53 -18.90 21.07
N PHE A 159 -9.52 -18.04 22.08
CA PHE A 159 -8.38 -17.85 22.96
C PHE A 159 -8.77 -18.12 24.42
N ALA A 160 -7.80 -18.59 25.20
CA ALA A 160 -7.85 -18.52 26.65
C ALA A 160 -6.47 -18.22 27.23
N VAL A 161 -6.43 -17.41 28.27
CA VAL A 161 -5.25 -17.21 29.11
C VAL A 161 -5.61 -17.47 30.55
N THR A 162 -4.84 -18.32 31.22
CA THR A 162 -4.98 -18.59 32.65
C THR A 162 -3.83 -17.97 33.41
N TYR A 163 -4.10 -17.50 34.62
CA TYR A 163 -3.13 -16.98 35.57
C TYR A 163 -3.37 -17.62 36.94
N ASP A 164 -2.32 -18.10 37.61
CA ASP A 164 -2.40 -18.79 38.89
C ASP A 164 -1.24 -18.41 39.81
N GLU A 165 -1.42 -17.39 40.65
CA GLU A 165 -0.35 -16.91 41.53
C GLU A 165 0.15 -17.96 42.53
N THR A 166 -0.63 -19.03 42.75
CA THR A 166 -0.26 -20.08 43.71
C THR A 166 0.96 -20.86 43.23
N LYS A 167 1.33 -20.72 41.96
CA LYS A 167 2.51 -21.30 41.33
C LYS A 167 3.60 -20.26 41.13
N GLN A 168 4.84 -20.62 41.50
CA GLN A 168 6.02 -19.75 41.31
C GLN A 168 6.59 -19.77 39.89
N LYS A 169 6.25 -20.77 39.08
CA LYS A 169 6.71 -20.95 37.70
C LYS A 169 5.57 -21.45 36.83
N ASN A 170 5.63 -21.13 35.53
CA ASN A 170 4.61 -21.51 34.56
C ASN A 170 3.20 -21.20 35.08
N ASN A 171 3.05 -20.03 35.70
CA ASN A 171 1.79 -19.62 36.30
C ASN A 171 0.88 -18.88 35.32
N VAL A 172 1.33 -18.64 34.09
CA VAL A 172 0.48 -18.21 32.98
C VAL A 172 0.49 -19.27 31.90
N HIS A 173 -0.70 -19.63 31.40
CA HIS A 173 -0.83 -20.55 30.27
C HIS A 173 -1.71 -19.95 29.18
N TRP A 174 -1.26 -20.10 27.94
CA TRP A 174 -1.97 -19.66 26.74
C TRP A 174 -2.55 -20.84 25.99
N TYR A 175 -3.77 -20.68 25.49
CA TYR A 175 -4.51 -21.69 24.76
C TYR A 175 -5.21 -21.08 23.55
N PHE A 176 -5.23 -21.81 22.44
CA PHE A 176 -5.89 -21.38 21.21
C PHE A 176 -6.63 -22.52 20.53
N GLY A 177 -7.76 -22.20 19.90
CA GLY A 177 -8.57 -23.08 19.09
C GLY A 177 -9.12 -22.35 17.86
N LYS A 178 -9.69 -23.10 16.92
CA LYS A 178 -10.33 -22.59 15.70
C LYS A 178 -11.78 -23.07 15.64
N PRO A 179 -12.62 -22.54 14.75
CA PRO A 179 -14.01 -23.02 14.60
C PRO A 179 -14.08 -24.54 14.34
N ASP A 180 -13.09 -25.09 13.64
CA ASP A 180 -13.01 -26.49 13.22
C ASP A 180 -12.02 -27.32 14.05
N SER A 181 -11.33 -26.72 15.03
CA SER A 181 -10.24 -27.37 15.76
C SER A 181 -10.32 -27.09 17.27
N PRO A 182 -10.28 -28.12 18.13
CA PRO A 182 -10.41 -27.94 19.56
C PRO A 182 -9.23 -27.15 20.14
N VAL A 183 -9.49 -26.43 21.22
CA VAL A 183 -8.50 -25.65 21.95
C VAL A 183 -7.38 -26.55 22.47
N THR A 184 -6.16 -26.08 22.28
CA THR A 184 -4.93 -26.73 22.72
C THR A 184 -4.02 -25.71 23.42
N ARG A 185 -3.12 -26.20 24.28
CA ARG A 185 -2.14 -25.34 24.94
C ARG A 185 -1.10 -24.89 23.92
N ASP A 186 -0.85 -23.60 23.85
CA ASP A 186 0.24 -22.99 23.09
C ASP A 186 1.53 -22.98 23.90
N ARG A 187 1.54 -22.25 25.01
CA ARG A 187 2.74 -22.12 25.85
C ARG A 187 2.42 -21.79 27.28
N ALA A 188 3.42 -21.96 28.15
CA ALA A 188 3.41 -21.49 29.52
C ALA A 188 4.55 -20.49 29.74
N THR A 189 4.30 -19.49 30.58
CA THR A 189 5.20 -18.41 30.93
C THR A 189 5.20 -18.20 32.44
N THR A 190 6.27 -17.61 32.96
CA THR A 190 6.40 -17.29 34.39
C THR A 190 6.26 -15.79 34.59
N TYR A 191 5.40 -15.38 35.51
CA TYR A 191 4.99 -14.00 35.71
C TYR A 191 4.87 -13.67 37.20
N SER A 192 5.76 -12.85 37.74
CA SER A 192 6.01 -12.73 39.19
C SER A 192 5.19 -11.67 39.93
N VAL A 193 3.90 -11.54 39.61
CA VAL A 193 3.01 -10.59 40.31
C VAL A 193 2.05 -11.35 41.22
N GLY A 194 1.39 -10.66 42.15
CA GLY A 194 0.51 -11.26 43.16
C GLY A 194 -0.96 -11.34 42.73
N PRO A 195 -1.92 -11.27 43.67
CA PRO A 195 -3.34 -11.26 43.33
C PRO A 195 -3.66 -9.99 42.55
N THR A 196 -4.72 -9.99 41.74
CA THR A 196 -5.17 -8.73 41.10
C THR A 196 -5.35 -7.64 42.17
N GLY A 197 -4.85 -6.44 41.89
CA GLY A 197 -4.74 -5.37 42.86
C GLY A 197 -6.09 -4.91 43.40
N ASN A 198 -6.05 -4.30 44.59
CA ASN A 198 -7.19 -3.57 45.13
C ASN A 198 -7.22 -2.17 44.50
N ASN A 199 -8.41 -1.59 44.30
CA ASN A 199 -8.61 -0.31 43.61
C ASN A 199 -8.25 -0.37 42.11
N SER A 200 -8.75 -1.40 41.44
CA SER A 200 -8.71 -1.55 39.98
C SER A 200 -9.59 -0.49 39.27
N GLY A 201 -9.47 -0.39 37.96
CA GLY A 201 -10.32 0.50 37.15
C GLY A 201 -11.63 -0.19 36.76
N PRO A 202 -12.57 0.53 36.13
CA PRO A 202 -13.72 -0.08 35.49
C PRO A 202 -13.28 -1.10 34.46
N LEU A 203 -14.02 -2.21 34.33
CA LEU A 203 -13.74 -3.18 33.28
C LEU A 203 -14.27 -2.65 31.95
N THR A 204 -13.41 -2.66 30.93
CA THR A 204 -13.79 -2.48 29.54
C THR A 204 -13.38 -3.66 28.67
N VAL A 205 -14.17 -3.90 27.64
CA VAL A 205 -13.84 -4.80 26.53
C VAL A 205 -13.54 -3.95 25.31
N GLY A 206 -12.46 -4.28 24.62
CA GLY A 206 -12.14 -3.67 23.33
C GLY A 206 -11.39 -2.34 23.37
N ASN A 207 -11.20 -1.66 24.51
CA ASN A 207 -10.40 -0.42 24.62
C ASN A 207 -10.08 -0.09 26.09
N TYR A 208 -9.44 1.06 26.35
CA TYR A 208 -9.26 1.60 27.70
C TYR A 208 -10.58 1.97 28.38
N ASN A 209 -10.59 1.87 29.71
CA ASN A 209 -11.61 2.47 30.54
C ASN A 209 -11.40 3.98 30.66
N THR A 210 -12.44 4.68 31.09
CA THR A 210 -12.47 6.15 31.26
C THR A 210 -11.36 6.67 32.15
N THR A 211 -10.86 5.87 33.09
CA THR A 211 -9.71 6.28 33.89
C THR A 211 -8.50 6.53 33.01
N LEU A 212 -8.27 5.82 31.90
CA LEU A 212 -7.06 5.97 31.07
C LEU A 212 -7.25 6.70 29.74
N HIS A 213 -8.41 7.30 29.47
CA HIS A 213 -8.65 7.99 28.19
C HIS A 213 -7.67 9.13 27.92
N ARG A 214 -7.08 9.74 28.96
CA ARG A 214 -6.02 10.76 28.80
C ARG A 214 -4.76 10.23 28.08
N SER A 215 -4.57 8.92 28.05
CA SER A 215 -3.46 8.24 27.38
C SER A 215 -3.74 7.96 25.89
N GLY A 216 -4.88 8.44 25.37
CA GLY A 216 -5.35 8.21 24.00
C GLY A 216 -6.35 7.06 23.90
N MET A 217 -7.19 7.08 22.86
CA MET A 217 -8.24 6.09 22.59
C MET A 217 -7.96 5.18 21.39
N ASP A 218 -6.81 5.37 20.75
CA ASP A 218 -6.36 4.68 19.53
C ASP A 218 -5.86 3.24 19.78
N ARG A 219 -6.22 2.64 20.92
CA ARG A 219 -5.84 1.29 21.36
C ARG A 219 -7.01 0.30 21.31
N GLN A 220 -8.04 0.63 20.55
CA GLN A 220 -9.22 -0.21 20.39
C GLN A 220 -8.89 -1.51 19.65
N PHE A 221 -9.46 -2.64 20.07
CA PHE A 221 -9.55 -3.83 19.22
C PHE A 221 -10.31 -3.48 17.93
N ARG A 222 -9.83 -3.96 16.79
CA ARG A 222 -10.42 -3.68 15.48
C ARG A 222 -10.91 -4.98 14.86
N GLY A 223 -12.22 -5.17 14.79
CA GLY A 223 -12.84 -6.40 14.33
C GLY A 223 -14.01 -6.82 15.21
N ARG A 224 -14.13 -8.13 15.46
CA ARG A 224 -15.23 -8.71 16.25
C ARG A 224 -14.75 -9.44 17.49
N LEU A 225 -15.46 -9.27 18.59
CA LEU A 225 -15.29 -10.02 19.83
C LEU A 225 -16.61 -10.71 20.19
N HIS A 226 -16.53 -11.96 20.66
CA HIS A 226 -17.72 -12.72 21.04
C HIS A 226 -17.45 -13.60 22.26
N GLY A 227 -18.40 -13.64 23.20
CA GLY A 227 -18.37 -14.53 24.35
C GLY A 227 -17.15 -14.35 25.26
N ILE A 228 -16.71 -13.12 25.49
CA ILE A 228 -15.62 -12.80 26.42
C ILE A 228 -16.07 -13.15 27.84
N ARG A 229 -15.35 -14.05 28.50
CA ARG A 229 -15.64 -14.56 29.85
C ARG A 229 -14.43 -14.40 30.76
N ILE A 230 -14.69 -14.06 32.02
CA ILE A 230 -13.68 -14.02 33.08
C ILE A 230 -14.12 -14.94 34.20
N TYR A 231 -13.27 -15.89 34.56
CA TYR A 231 -13.41 -16.78 35.72
C TYR A 231 -12.35 -16.40 36.75
N GLY A 232 -12.60 -16.60 38.04
CA GLY A 232 -11.59 -16.25 39.05
C GLY A 232 -11.85 -16.83 40.43
N SER A 233 -10.77 -17.00 41.18
CA SER A 233 -10.77 -17.42 42.58
C SER A 233 -9.95 -16.46 43.44
N LYS A 234 -10.49 -16.05 44.59
CA LYS A 234 -9.78 -15.23 45.59
C LYS A 234 -9.01 -16.07 46.62
N THR A 235 -9.17 -17.39 46.61
CA THR A 235 -8.66 -18.28 47.67
C THR A 235 -7.67 -19.31 47.18
N GLY A 236 -7.76 -19.75 45.92
CA GLY A 236 -6.95 -20.85 45.39
C GLY A 236 -6.75 -20.81 43.88
N ALA A 237 -6.47 -21.97 43.30
CA ALA A 237 -6.12 -22.12 41.88
C ALA A 237 -7.34 -22.27 40.95
N ASP A 238 -8.56 -22.47 41.48
CA ASP A 238 -9.75 -22.84 40.70
C ASP A 238 -10.16 -21.86 39.60
N GLY A 239 -9.73 -20.59 39.68
CA GLY A 239 -9.91 -19.62 38.60
C GLY A 239 -9.09 -19.91 37.34
N ALA A 240 -8.02 -20.71 37.42
CA ALA A 240 -7.20 -21.12 36.28
C ALA A 240 -7.75 -22.44 35.70
N LEU A 241 -8.61 -22.31 34.69
CA LEU A 241 -9.36 -23.43 34.14
C LEU A 241 -8.47 -24.45 33.41
N ASP A 242 -8.89 -25.71 33.44
CA ASP A 242 -8.21 -26.80 32.73
C ASP A 242 -8.66 -26.95 31.27
N VAL A 243 -7.88 -27.70 30.49
CA VAL A 243 -8.15 -27.89 29.05
C VAL A 243 -9.51 -28.55 28.78
N PRO A 244 -9.96 -29.58 29.53
CA PRO A 244 -11.31 -30.12 29.38
C PRO A 244 -12.40 -29.06 29.52
N THR A 245 -12.32 -28.20 30.55
CA THR A 245 -13.29 -27.13 30.75
C THR A 245 -13.22 -26.11 29.61
N LEU A 246 -12.04 -25.71 29.17
CA LEU A 246 -11.87 -24.80 28.03
C LEU A 246 -12.47 -25.37 26.73
N ARG A 247 -12.36 -26.68 26.50
CA ARG A 247 -12.98 -27.35 25.34
C ARG A 247 -14.50 -27.35 25.43
N GLN A 248 -15.05 -27.54 26.63
CA GLN A 248 -16.50 -27.41 26.85
C GLN A 248 -16.97 -25.98 26.56
N ILE A 249 -16.22 -24.98 27.05
CA ILE A 249 -16.53 -23.56 26.77
C ILE A 249 -16.47 -23.28 25.27
N GLN A 250 -15.43 -23.72 24.55
CA GLN A 250 -15.33 -23.52 23.10
C GLN A 250 -16.47 -24.20 22.32
N ALA A 251 -16.90 -25.39 22.76
CA ALA A 251 -17.93 -26.19 22.10
C ALA A 251 -19.38 -25.75 22.42
N ASP A 252 -19.58 -24.95 23.47
CA ASP A 252 -20.89 -24.43 23.82
C ASP A 252 -21.44 -23.50 22.72
N ILE A 253 -22.57 -23.87 22.12
CA ILE A 253 -23.20 -23.08 21.05
C ILE A 253 -23.54 -21.66 21.53
N ALA A 254 -23.84 -21.47 22.83
CA ALA A 254 -24.09 -20.16 23.40
C ALA A 254 -22.82 -19.29 23.52
N SER A 255 -21.64 -19.87 23.31
CA SER A 255 -20.34 -19.19 23.33
C SER A 255 -19.77 -18.92 21.94
N GLN A 256 -20.39 -19.46 20.88
CA GLN A 256 -19.86 -19.41 19.53
C GLN A 256 -20.42 -18.23 18.73
N PRO A 257 -19.56 -17.45 18.05
CA PRO A 257 -20.03 -16.48 17.08
C PRO A 257 -20.66 -17.19 15.87
N ASP A 258 -21.41 -16.43 15.09
CA ASP A 258 -21.86 -16.88 13.76
C ASP A 258 -20.66 -16.94 12.81
N PHE A 259 -20.06 -18.13 12.68
CA PHE A 259 -18.91 -18.36 11.81
C PHE A 259 -19.22 -18.19 10.32
N SER A 260 -20.49 -18.13 9.92
CA SER A 260 -20.87 -17.89 8.53
C SER A 260 -20.70 -16.42 8.12
N GLN A 261 -20.68 -15.50 9.10
CA GLN A 261 -20.43 -14.10 8.84
C GLN A 261 -18.93 -13.85 8.71
N THR A 262 -18.53 -13.39 7.53
CA THR A 262 -17.14 -12.99 7.28
C THR A 262 -16.76 -11.83 8.20
N ILE A 263 -15.53 -11.88 8.71
CA ILE A 263 -14.90 -10.74 9.38
C ILE A 263 -14.28 -9.89 8.27
N PRO A 264 -14.72 -8.65 8.06
CA PRO A 264 -14.09 -7.76 7.08
C PRO A 264 -12.61 -7.60 7.43
N LYS A 265 -11.74 -7.95 6.48
CA LYS A 265 -10.31 -7.62 6.60
C LYS A 265 -10.19 -6.13 6.36
N MET A 266 -9.73 -5.41 7.37
CA MET A 266 -9.27 -4.04 7.19
C MET A 266 -7.90 -4.15 6.53
N ARG A 267 -7.78 -3.66 5.30
CA ARG A 267 -6.46 -3.44 4.71
C ARG A 267 -5.71 -2.53 5.66
N SER A 268 -4.60 -3.01 6.25
CA SER A 268 -3.69 -2.08 6.89
C SER A 268 -2.98 -1.37 5.75
N THR A 269 -3.39 -0.17 5.45
CA THR A 269 -2.66 0.64 4.48
C THR A 269 -1.30 0.91 5.08
N PRO A 270 -0.22 0.40 4.44
CA PRO A 270 1.11 0.74 4.87
C PRO A 270 1.20 2.27 4.90
N PRO A 271 1.83 2.88 5.92
CA PRO A 271 1.97 4.33 5.95
C PRO A 271 2.61 4.77 4.64
N LEU A 272 2.10 5.86 4.05
CA LEU A 272 2.55 6.37 2.76
C LEU A 272 4.09 6.47 2.70
N HIS A 273 4.67 6.95 3.81
CA HIS A 273 6.10 6.93 4.05
C HIS A 273 6.47 5.74 4.95
N SER A 274 7.44 4.95 4.54
CA SER A 274 7.91 3.80 5.30
C SER A 274 8.60 4.24 6.58
N ASN A 275 8.47 3.42 7.63
CA ASN A 275 9.22 3.55 8.89
C ASN A 275 10.33 2.50 9.03
N GLN A 276 10.48 1.65 8.01
CA GLN A 276 11.50 0.61 7.93
C GLN A 276 12.04 0.59 6.50
N GLN A 277 13.36 0.54 6.40
CA GLN A 277 14.06 0.39 5.13
C GLN A 277 14.03 -1.05 4.64
N THR A 278 13.80 -1.25 3.34
CA THR A 278 13.93 -2.57 2.71
C THR A 278 15.05 -2.68 1.69
N ASP A 279 14.95 -1.99 0.56
CA ASP A 279 15.90 -2.14 -0.55
C ASP A 279 16.62 -0.80 -0.79
N ALA A 280 17.65 -0.45 -0.02
CA ALA A 280 18.40 0.81 -0.15
C ALA A 280 18.94 1.08 -1.58
N ALA A 281 19.11 2.35 -1.95
CA ALA A 281 19.86 2.70 -3.16
C ALA A 281 21.34 2.29 -2.99
N GLN A 282 21.91 1.72 -4.05
CA GLN A 282 23.29 1.26 -4.06
C GLN A 282 24.23 2.37 -4.51
N ASP A 283 25.35 2.57 -3.82
CA ASP A 283 26.31 3.61 -4.20
C ASP A 283 26.98 3.36 -5.55
N GLY A 284 27.43 4.44 -6.21
CA GLY A 284 28.29 4.38 -7.40
C GLY A 284 27.60 3.94 -8.70
N ALA A 285 26.27 3.89 -8.77
CA ALA A 285 25.57 3.71 -10.04
C ALA A 285 25.30 5.05 -10.72
N GLY A 286 26.28 5.53 -11.50
CA GLY A 286 26.06 6.68 -12.37
C GLY A 286 25.02 6.35 -13.44
N THR A 287 24.03 7.23 -13.61
CA THR A 287 23.11 7.23 -14.75
C THR A 287 23.44 8.45 -15.61
N PRO A 288 23.58 8.31 -16.94
CA PRO A 288 23.76 9.47 -17.81
C PRO A 288 22.54 10.37 -17.69
N MET A 289 22.78 11.68 -17.55
CA MET A 289 21.75 12.68 -17.28
C MET A 289 21.60 13.66 -18.43
N PRO A 290 20.36 14.10 -18.75
CA PRO A 290 20.18 15.29 -19.59
C PRO A 290 20.92 16.47 -18.95
N LYS A 291 21.40 17.40 -19.79
CA LYS A 291 21.94 18.64 -19.24
C LYS A 291 20.82 19.37 -18.50
N ARG A 292 21.21 20.23 -17.56
CA ARG A 292 20.25 21.08 -16.85
C ARG A 292 19.42 21.87 -17.87
N ASP A 293 18.11 21.82 -17.69
CA ASP A 293 17.07 22.44 -18.53
C ASP A 293 16.76 21.72 -19.85
N ASP A 294 17.50 20.67 -20.23
CA ASP A 294 17.15 19.82 -21.38
C ASP A 294 16.05 18.81 -21.00
N ARG A 295 15.11 18.58 -21.92
CA ARG A 295 14.11 17.51 -21.77
C ARG A 295 14.74 16.15 -22.00
N PRO A 296 14.34 15.11 -21.25
CA PRO A 296 14.77 13.74 -21.52
C PRO A 296 14.35 13.31 -22.93
N LYS A 297 15.29 12.73 -23.68
CA LYS A 297 14.99 12.14 -25.00
C LYS A 297 14.38 10.77 -24.82
N ILE A 298 13.27 10.50 -25.50
CA ILE A 298 12.56 9.23 -25.37
C ILE A 298 12.21 8.62 -26.74
N ILE A 299 12.21 7.29 -26.80
CA ILE A 299 11.61 6.50 -27.88
C ILE A 299 10.67 5.50 -27.23
N ALA A 300 9.38 5.53 -27.57
CA ALA A 300 8.40 4.56 -27.10
C ALA A 300 8.19 3.48 -28.17
N THR A 301 8.32 2.21 -27.79
CA THR A 301 7.95 1.06 -28.63
C THR A 301 6.73 0.36 -28.04
N THR A 302 5.63 0.28 -28.79
CA THR A 302 4.30 -0.15 -28.31
C THR A 302 3.72 -1.24 -29.21
N ASP A 303 3.09 -2.25 -28.62
CA ASP A 303 2.41 -3.33 -29.35
C ASP A 303 0.89 -3.09 -29.54
N GLY A 304 0.39 -1.98 -28.98
CA GLY A 304 -0.98 -1.53 -29.13
C GLY A 304 -2.02 -2.38 -28.38
N GLU A 305 -1.65 -3.06 -27.29
CA GLU A 305 -2.63 -3.61 -26.35
C GLU A 305 -3.56 -2.51 -25.80
N ILE A 306 -4.69 -2.90 -25.19
CA ILE A 306 -5.64 -1.94 -24.60
C ILE A 306 -4.95 -1.02 -23.59
N ASP A 307 -4.02 -1.53 -22.78
CA ASP A 307 -3.27 -0.71 -21.84
C ASP A 307 -2.23 0.19 -22.51
N ASP A 308 -1.60 -0.18 -23.62
CA ASP A 308 -0.81 0.76 -24.43
C ASP A 308 -1.67 1.93 -24.93
N ARG A 309 -2.89 1.64 -25.40
CA ARG A 309 -3.81 2.67 -25.91
C ARG A 309 -4.30 3.59 -24.79
N CYS A 310 -4.53 3.04 -23.60
CA CYS A 310 -4.81 3.82 -22.40
C CYS A 310 -3.60 4.68 -21.98
N SER A 311 -2.40 4.10 -21.95
CA SER A 311 -1.15 4.78 -21.60
C SER A 311 -0.82 5.90 -22.61
N MET A 312 -1.09 5.68 -23.90
CA MET A 312 -0.85 6.65 -24.96
C MET A 312 -1.71 7.92 -24.81
N ILE A 313 -2.93 7.82 -24.29
CA ILE A 313 -3.75 9.00 -23.98
C ILE A 313 -3.04 9.88 -22.97
N ARG A 314 -2.54 9.29 -21.86
CA ARG A 314 -1.76 10.02 -20.86
C ARG A 314 -0.44 10.51 -21.46
N PHE A 315 0.28 9.70 -22.21
CA PHE A 315 1.51 10.11 -22.90
C PHE A 315 1.32 11.38 -23.76
N LEU A 316 0.25 11.43 -24.57
CA LEU A 316 -0.05 12.59 -25.41
C LEU A 316 -0.39 13.85 -24.59
N LEU A 317 -1.00 13.72 -23.41
CA LEU A 317 -1.25 14.83 -22.50
C LEU A 317 0.02 15.32 -21.78
N TYR A 318 1.13 14.59 -21.86
CA TYR A 318 2.41 14.90 -21.24
C TYR A 318 3.54 15.12 -22.26
N ASN A 319 3.25 15.13 -23.57
CA ASN A 319 4.29 15.21 -24.59
C ASN A 319 5.18 16.47 -24.51
N ASN A 320 4.74 17.50 -23.77
CA ASN A 320 5.54 18.67 -23.43
C ASN A 320 6.69 18.40 -22.43
N GLN A 321 6.76 17.23 -21.81
CA GLN A 321 7.77 16.89 -20.80
C GLN A 321 9.04 16.27 -21.41
N TRP A 322 8.99 15.84 -22.66
CA TRP A 322 10.05 15.06 -23.29
C TRP A 322 10.47 15.63 -24.63
N ASP A 323 11.63 15.19 -25.10
CA ASP A 323 12.05 15.32 -26.49
C ASP A 323 11.78 13.97 -27.19
N ILE A 324 10.65 13.85 -27.88
CA ILE A 324 10.20 12.60 -28.49
C ILE A 324 11.00 12.34 -29.77
N GLN A 325 11.73 11.23 -29.79
CA GLN A 325 12.56 10.80 -30.92
C GLN A 325 11.90 9.69 -31.76
N GLY A 326 10.81 9.10 -31.27
CA GLY A 326 10.01 8.13 -32.01
C GLY A 326 8.89 7.51 -31.17
N ILE A 327 7.76 7.25 -31.84
CA ILE A 327 6.64 6.42 -31.36
C ILE A 327 6.53 5.26 -32.35
N ILE A 328 6.91 4.07 -31.91
CA ILE A 328 7.24 2.96 -32.81
C ILE A 328 6.33 1.78 -32.53
N HIS A 329 5.59 1.32 -33.54
CA HIS A 329 4.84 0.08 -33.42
C HIS A 329 5.82 -1.11 -33.34
N SER A 330 5.62 -1.99 -32.36
CA SER A 330 6.42 -3.20 -32.11
C SER A 330 5.50 -4.39 -31.87
N SER A 331 6.05 -5.56 -31.56
CA SER A 331 5.27 -6.73 -31.13
C SER A 331 5.61 -7.13 -29.70
N SER A 332 4.81 -8.01 -29.12
CA SER A 332 5.06 -8.67 -27.84
C SER A 332 4.45 -10.06 -27.82
N LYS A 333 4.60 -10.81 -26.72
CA LYS A 333 3.90 -12.08 -26.49
C LYS A 333 2.37 -11.94 -26.37
N PHE A 334 1.83 -10.74 -26.23
CA PHE A 334 0.39 -10.48 -26.17
C PHE A 334 -0.17 -10.03 -27.52
N HIS A 335 0.58 -9.23 -28.29
CA HIS A 335 0.12 -8.64 -29.55
C HIS A 335 1.17 -8.74 -30.67
N TRP A 336 0.82 -9.37 -31.80
CA TRP A 336 1.62 -9.34 -33.04
C TRP A 336 0.76 -9.49 -34.30
N LYS A 337 1.18 -8.84 -35.40
CA LYS A 337 0.41 -8.75 -36.66
C LYS A 337 0.30 -10.06 -37.42
N GLY A 338 1.34 -10.90 -37.35
CA GLY A 338 1.51 -12.04 -38.26
C GLY A 338 2.04 -11.62 -39.63
N ASP A 339 2.57 -12.58 -40.38
CA ASP A 339 3.07 -12.38 -41.75
C ASP A 339 2.05 -12.77 -42.84
N GLY A 340 0.90 -13.31 -42.42
CA GLY A 340 -0.16 -13.78 -43.32
C GLY A 340 0.12 -15.11 -44.02
N ASP A 341 1.24 -15.77 -43.71
CA ASP A 341 1.63 -17.07 -44.25
C ASP A 341 1.91 -18.07 -43.11
N LYS A 342 3.08 -17.98 -42.48
CA LYS A 342 3.53 -18.95 -41.47
C LYS A 342 3.19 -18.53 -40.05
N ILE A 343 2.95 -17.24 -39.84
CA ILE A 343 2.74 -16.64 -38.53
C ILE A 343 1.36 -16.01 -38.52
N ALA A 344 0.45 -16.65 -37.80
CA ALA A 344 -0.91 -16.14 -37.62
C ALA A 344 -0.91 -14.86 -36.77
N ARG A 345 -1.85 -13.95 -37.04
CA ARG A 345 -2.14 -12.77 -36.23
C ARG A 345 -2.57 -13.16 -34.81
N HIS A 346 -2.12 -12.42 -33.80
CA HIS A 346 -2.59 -12.58 -32.42
C HIS A 346 -2.95 -11.24 -31.80
N ASN A 347 -4.24 -11.03 -31.54
CA ASN A 347 -4.84 -9.87 -30.87
C ASN A 347 -4.44 -8.47 -31.37
N TRP A 348 -3.71 -8.39 -32.49
CA TRP A 348 -3.20 -7.14 -33.06
C TRP A 348 -4.32 -6.11 -33.27
N ALA A 349 -4.11 -4.90 -32.76
CA ALA A 349 -4.83 -3.71 -33.20
C ALA A 349 -4.11 -3.15 -34.42
N ASP A 350 -4.82 -2.90 -35.52
CA ASP A 350 -4.18 -2.26 -36.68
C ASP A 350 -3.64 -0.88 -36.27
N GLU A 351 -2.49 -0.49 -36.84
CA GLU A 351 -1.70 0.70 -36.47
C GLU A 351 -2.53 2.00 -36.46
N VAL A 352 -3.65 2.02 -37.18
CA VAL A 352 -4.67 3.09 -37.24
C VAL A 352 -5.22 3.54 -35.88
N TRP A 353 -5.07 2.75 -34.81
CA TRP A 353 -5.50 3.18 -33.48
C TRP A 353 -4.79 4.45 -33.02
N LEU A 354 -3.50 4.60 -33.34
CA LEU A 354 -2.70 5.76 -32.94
C LEU A 354 -3.10 7.00 -33.73
N ASP A 355 -3.38 6.83 -35.03
CA ASP A 355 -3.91 7.91 -35.87
C ASP A 355 -5.22 8.47 -35.29
N LYS A 356 -6.13 7.61 -34.81
CA LYS A 356 -7.39 8.05 -34.19
C LYS A 356 -7.16 8.86 -32.90
N GLN A 357 -6.18 8.48 -32.09
CA GLN A 357 -5.84 9.25 -30.89
C GLN A 357 -5.15 10.57 -31.24
N LEU A 358 -4.32 10.60 -32.28
CA LEU A 358 -3.74 11.85 -32.77
C LEU A 358 -4.77 12.79 -33.40
N ASP A 359 -5.77 12.25 -34.10
CA ASP A 359 -6.91 13.02 -34.58
C ASP A 359 -7.69 13.64 -33.40
N ALA A 360 -7.86 12.89 -32.30
CA ALA A 360 -8.48 13.41 -31.08
C ALA A 360 -7.59 14.47 -30.40
N TYR A 361 -6.28 14.23 -30.30
CA TYR A 361 -5.29 15.20 -29.77
C TYR A 361 -5.29 16.51 -30.57
N GLU A 362 -5.37 16.43 -31.90
CA GLU A 362 -5.40 17.60 -32.78
C GLU A 362 -6.54 18.56 -32.45
N THR A 363 -7.69 18.05 -32.02
CA THR A 363 -8.83 18.89 -31.63
C THR A 363 -8.59 19.67 -30.33
N ILE A 364 -7.77 19.15 -29.41
CA ILE A 364 -7.50 19.75 -28.10
C ILE A 364 -6.17 20.53 -28.06
N TYR A 365 -5.27 20.29 -29.02
CA TYR A 365 -3.96 20.95 -29.10
C TYR A 365 -4.02 22.48 -29.00
N PRO A 366 -4.93 23.20 -29.70
CA PRO A 366 -4.99 24.66 -29.57
C PRO A 366 -5.30 25.15 -28.16
N GLN A 367 -5.97 24.34 -27.34
CA GLN A 367 -6.23 24.65 -25.94
C GLN A 367 -5.02 24.29 -25.07
N LEU A 368 -4.50 23.06 -25.20
CA LEU A 368 -3.31 22.60 -24.46
C LEU A 368 -2.10 23.54 -24.62
N ALA A 369 -1.85 24.02 -25.85
CA ALA A 369 -0.74 24.91 -26.16
C ALA A 369 -0.82 26.30 -25.48
N LYS A 370 -1.97 26.66 -24.89
CA LYS A 370 -2.10 27.88 -24.07
C LYS A 370 -1.53 27.70 -22.66
N HIS A 371 -1.51 26.48 -22.14
CA HIS A 371 -1.00 26.17 -20.80
C HIS A 371 0.53 26.01 -20.80
N ASP A 372 1.08 25.44 -21.86
CA ASP A 372 2.52 25.25 -22.02
C ASP A 372 2.89 25.28 -23.51
N ASN A 373 3.90 26.06 -23.89
CA ASN A 373 4.36 26.15 -25.28
C ASN A 373 5.21 24.95 -25.73
N GLY A 374 5.43 24.00 -24.83
CA GLY A 374 6.23 22.82 -25.02
C GLY A 374 5.56 21.66 -25.73
N PHE A 375 4.24 21.70 -25.91
CA PHE A 375 3.50 20.63 -26.57
C PHE A 375 3.86 20.53 -28.06
N TYR A 376 4.05 19.30 -28.53
CA TYR A 376 4.23 19.03 -29.96
C TYR A 376 2.94 19.31 -30.73
N THR A 377 3.09 19.89 -31.91
CA THR A 377 1.97 19.96 -32.87
C THR A 377 1.58 18.55 -33.32
N PRO A 378 0.31 18.33 -33.72
CA PRO A 378 -0.11 17.04 -34.26
C PRO A 378 0.72 16.58 -35.47
N ASP A 379 1.13 17.51 -36.34
CA ASP A 379 1.96 17.22 -37.51
C ASP A 379 3.40 16.82 -37.14
N GLU A 380 3.96 17.37 -36.06
CA GLU A 380 5.26 16.94 -35.56
C GLU A 380 5.17 15.52 -34.98
N LEU A 381 4.13 15.21 -34.20
CA LEU A 381 3.92 13.87 -33.65
C LEU A 381 3.76 12.82 -34.76
N ARG A 382 2.97 13.08 -35.80
CA ARG A 382 2.77 12.14 -36.91
C ARG A 382 4.07 11.83 -37.67
N LYS A 383 5.02 12.77 -37.74
CA LYS A 383 6.34 12.54 -38.36
C LYS A 383 7.25 11.65 -37.52
N LEU A 384 6.92 11.45 -36.25
CA LEU A 384 7.67 10.62 -35.32
C LEU A 384 7.07 9.21 -35.18
N ILE A 385 6.06 8.85 -35.98
CA ILE A 385 5.49 7.50 -36.00
C ILE A 385 6.28 6.62 -36.97
N TYR A 386 6.69 5.45 -36.49
CA TYR A 386 7.39 4.46 -37.30
C TYR A 386 6.83 3.04 -37.08
N THR A 387 6.94 2.20 -38.09
CA THR A 387 6.68 0.76 -37.94
C THR A 387 7.99 0.03 -37.64
N GLY A 388 8.00 -0.68 -36.50
CA GLY A 388 9.06 -1.57 -36.08
C GLY A 388 8.80 -3.03 -36.47
N ASN A 389 9.35 -3.95 -35.68
CA ASN A 389 9.26 -5.39 -35.90
C ASN A 389 7.93 -5.94 -35.33
N ILE A 390 6.85 -5.83 -36.11
CA ILE A 390 5.48 -6.14 -35.65
C ILE A 390 4.97 -7.55 -36.01
N GLU A 391 5.68 -8.27 -36.89
CA GLU A 391 5.15 -9.48 -37.52
C GLU A 391 5.08 -10.69 -36.56
N ASN A 392 6.04 -10.83 -35.64
CA ASN A 392 6.09 -11.94 -34.70
C ASN A 392 6.79 -11.55 -33.40
N VAL A 393 6.54 -12.34 -32.35
CA VAL A 393 7.18 -12.19 -31.04
C VAL A 393 8.69 -12.38 -31.15
N GLY A 394 9.46 -11.39 -30.70
CA GLY A 394 10.92 -11.49 -30.67
C GLY A 394 11.59 -11.44 -32.06
N GLU A 395 10.91 -10.97 -33.10
CA GLU A 395 11.44 -10.92 -34.46
C GLU A 395 12.56 -9.86 -34.59
N MET A 396 13.72 -10.27 -35.12
CA MET A 396 14.93 -9.45 -35.20
C MET A 396 15.72 -9.59 -36.51
N GLU A 397 15.14 -10.22 -37.53
CA GLU A 397 15.79 -10.44 -38.82
C GLU A 397 15.61 -9.24 -39.75
N LYS A 398 14.42 -8.64 -39.77
CA LYS A 398 14.11 -7.51 -40.66
C LYS A 398 14.60 -6.19 -40.06
N VAL A 399 15.37 -5.42 -40.83
CA VAL A 399 15.56 -3.98 -40.56
C VAL A 399 14.27 -3.27 -40.97
N THR A 400 13.69 -2.53 -40.04
CA THR A 400 12.42 -1.81 -40.17
C THR A 400 12.64 -0.30 -40.02
N PRO A 401 11.74 0.56 -40.53
CA PRO A 401 11.82 2.01 -40.33
C PRO A 401 12.00 2.40 -38.86
N GLY A 402 11.29 1.73 -37.95
CA GLY A 402 11.44 1.93 -36.50
C GLY A 402 12.82 1.57 -35.98
N SER A 403 13.36 0.41 -36.37
CA SER A 403 14.73 0.03 -35.98
C SER A 403 15.78 0.98 -36.55
N THR A 404 15.60 1.47 -37.79
CA THR A 404 16.49 2.45 -38.43
C THR A 404 16.47 3.78 -37.69
N GLN A 405 15.29 4.28 -37.30
CA GLN A 405 15.17 5.49 -36.50
C GLN A 405 15.96 5.39 -35.19
N ILE A 406 15.84 4.26 -34.46
CA ILE A 406 16.61 4.03 -33.23
C ILE A 406 18.12 4.07 -33.52
N VAL A 407 18.59 3.42 -34.60
CA VAL A 407 20.00 3.46 -35.01
C VAL A 407 20.46 4.90 -35.25
N GLU A 408 19.72 5.67 -36.03
CA GLU A 408 20.06 7.05 -36.37
C GLU A 408 20.21 7.92 -35.12
N ILE A 409 19.25 7.85 -34.18
CA ILE A 409 19.30 8.60 -32.92
C ILE A 409 20.47 8.16 -32.03
N LEU A 410 20.72 6.86 -31.92
CA LEU A 410 21.80 6.33 -31.08
C LEU A 410 23.19 6.64 -31.66
N LEU A 411 23.33 6.79 -32.98
CA LEU A 411 24.60 7.13 -33.62
C LEU A 411 24.90 8.63 -33.66
N GLN A 412 23.92 9.51 -33.41
CA GLN A 412 24.15 10.95 -33.28
C GLN A 412 25.25 11.26 -32.25
N ASP A 413 26.09 12.25 -32.58
CA ASP A 413 27.14 12.77 -31.68
C ASP A 413 26.58 13.74 -30.64
N ASP A 414 25.58 13.24 -29.91
CA ASP A 414 24.99 13.90 -28.75
C ASP A 414 25.07 12.93 -27.56
N PRO A 415 25.78 13.29 -26.47
CA PRO A 415 25.92 12.46 -25.29
C PRO A 415 24.68 12.47 -24.38
N ALA A 416 23.64 13.27 -24.69
CA ALA A 416 22.40 13.27 -23.92
C ALA A 416 21.78 11.85 -23.88
N PRO A 417 21.27 11.41 -22.73
CA PRO A 417 20.71 10.08 -22.61
C PRO A 417 19.44 9.93 -23.44
N VAL A 418 19.24 8.72 -23.98
CA VAL A 418 18.05 8.36 -24.76
C VAL A 418 17.37 7.18 -24.06
N TYR A 419 16.15 7.42 -23.55
CA TYR A 419 15.34 6.39 -22.93
C TYR A 419 14.58 5.59 -24.00
N LEU A 420 14.89 4.31 -24.11
CA LEU A 420 14.22 3.35 -24.96
C LEU A 420 13.14 2.67 -24.11
N GLN A 421 11.89 3.08 -24.26
CA GLN A 421 10.75 2.59 -23.48
C GLN A 421 10.09 1.42 -24.22
N ALA A 422 10.22 0.22 -23.71
CA ALA A 422 9.59 -0.97 -24.25
C ALA A 422 8.27 -1.25 -23.50
N TRP A 423 7.17 -0.81 -24.11
CA TRP A 423 5.80 -1.06 -23.64
C TRP A 423 5.37 -2.48 -24.03
N GLY A 424 5.78 -2.94 -25.23
CA GLY A 424 5.67 -4.34 -25.66
C GLY A 424 6.98 -5.13 -25.51
N GLY A 425 7.30 -5.95 -26.50
CA GLY A 425 8.59 -6.65 -26.60
C GLY A 425 9.75 -5.74 -27.01
N THR A 426 10.97 -6.17 -26.71
CA THR A 426 12.20 -5.41 -27.03
C THR A 426 12.73 -5.65 -28.44
N ASN A 427 12.06 -6.46 -29.26
CA ASN A 427 12.59 -6.93 -30.53
C ASN A 427 13.00 -5.83 -31.52
N THR A 428 12.22 -4.75 -31.64
CA THR A 428 12.59 -3.60 -32.49
C THR A 428 13.86 -2.90 -32.00
N ILE A 429 13.99 -2.71 -30.69
CA ILE A 429 15.19 -2.15 -30.06
C ILE A 429 16.38 -3.09 -30.25
N ALA A 430 16.18 -4.39 -30.02
CA ALA A 430 17.18 -5.41 -30.18
C ALA A 430 17.69 -5.46 -31.64
N ARG A 431 16.81 -5.30 -32.63
CA ARG A 431 17.20 -5.22 -34.05
C ARG A 431 18.04 -3.98 -34.34
N ALA A 432 17.69 -2.83 -33.77
CA ALA A 432 18.48 -1.60 -33.91
C ALA A 432 19.89 -1.77 -33.32
N LEU A 433 19.97 -2.30 -32.09
CA LEU A 433 21.24 -2.62 -31.44
C LEU A 433 22.05 -3.64 -32.26
N LYS A 434 21.41 -4.68 -32.82
CA LYS A 434 22.08 -5.64 -33.72
C LYS A 434 22.62 -4.98 -34.97
N THR A 435 21.95 -3.98 -35.51
CA THR A 435 22.45 -3.19 -36.65
C THR A 435 23.70 -2.40 -36.25
N ILE A 436 23.69 -1.71 -35.11
CA ILE A 436 24.88 -0.98 -34.61
C ILE A 436 26.04 -1.94 -34.34
N GLN A 437 25.79 -3.08 -33.71
CA GLN A 437 26.83 -4.09 -33.44
C GLN A 437 27.48 -4.59 -34.75
N GLN A 438 26.72 -4.74 -35.82
CA GLN A 438 27.19 -5.28 -37.11
C GLN A 438 27.91 -4.22 -37.94
N ASP A 439 27.36 -3.01 -38.02
CA ASP A 439 27.76 -1.99 -38.98
C ASP A 439 28.61 -0.87 -38.36
N HIS A 440 28.50 -0.67 -37.05
CA HIS A 440 29.18 0.39 -36.28
C HIS A 440 29.73 -0.13 -34.93
N PRO A 441 30.51 -1.23 -34.91
CA PRO A 441 31.01 -1.82 -33.66
C PRO A 441 31.84 -0.84 -32.81
N GLU A 442 32.48 0.15 -33.43
CA GLU A 442 33.21 1.23 -32.74
C GLU A 442 32.32 2.17 -31.93
N ALA A 443 31.01 2.21 -32.21
CA ALA A 443 30.06 3.06 -31.52
C ALA A 443 29.41 2.39 -30.31
N MET A 444 29.60 1.07 -30.10
CA MET A 444 28.90 0.30 -29.07
C MET A 444 29.09 0.89 -27.67
N ASP A 445 30.34 1.17 -27.27
CA ASP A 445 30.64 1.73 -25.95
C ASP A 445 29.93 3.09 -25.76
N ARG A 446 30.03 3.98 -26.76
CA ARG A 446 29.37 5.29 -26.73
C ARG A 446 27.85 5.17 -26.63
N VAL A 447 27.26 4.21 -27.34
CA VAL A 447 25.81 3.94 -27.30
C VAL A 447 25.40 3.41 -25.93
N SER A 448 26.13 2.45 -25.35
CA SER A 448 25.89 1.94 -24.00
C SER A 448 25.97 3.02 -22.92
N GLN A 449 26.84 4.03 -23.10
CA GLN A 449 26.97 5.13 -22.14
C GLN A 449 25.83 6.17 -22.20
N LYS A 450 24.99 6.18 -23.24
CA LYS A 450 23.88 7.13 -23.36
C LYS A 450 22.49 6.49 -23.44
N ALA A 451 22.35 5.30 -23.99
CA ALA A 451 21.06 4.64 -24.07
C ALA A 451 20.66 4.06 -22.70
N ILE A 452 19.39 4.20 -22.33
CA ILE A 452 18.81 3.58 -21.13
C ILE A 452 17.56 2.83 -21.57
N LEU A 453 17.54 1.52 -21.34
CA LEU A 453 16.39 0.68 -21.65
C LEU A 453 15.43 0.65 -20.47
N TYR A 454 14.16 1.02 -20.65
CA TYR A 454 13.11 0.86 -19.64
C TYR A 454 12.14 -0.25 -20.10
N LEU A 455 12.03 -1.32 -19.31
CA LEU A 455 11.24 -2.51 -19.64
C LEU A 455 9.99 -2.60 -18.79
N ILE A 456 8.84 -2.76 -19.45
CA ILE A 456 7.59 -3.16 -18.82
C ILE A 456 7.42 -4.66 -19.06
N LEU A 457 7.65 -5.46 -18.02
CA LEU A 457 7.64 -6.94 -18.10
C LEU A 457 8.67 -7.51 -19.11
N ASP A 458 9.03 -8.79 -18.96
CA ASP A 458 9.70 -9.52 -20.04
C ASP A 458 8.62 -10.03 -21.02
N GLN A 459 8.38 -9.26 -22.09
CA GLN A 459 7.31 -9.53 -23.06
C GLN A 459 7.75 -10.24 -24.34
N ASP A 460 9.05 -10.37 -24.56
CA ASP A 460 9.63 -11.33 -25.49
C ASP A 460 10.97 -11.83 -24.95
N LYS A 461 11.67 -12.65 -25.74
CA LYS A 461 12.95 -13.25 -25.34
C LYS A 461 14.18 -12.40 -25.69
N THR A 462 14.02 -11.33 -26.46
CA THR A 462 15.13 -10.62 -27.10
C THR A 462 15.97 -9.81 -26.10
N PHE A 463 15.38 -9.31 -25.02
CA PHE A 463 16.16 -8.73 -23.93
C PHE A 463 17.11 -9.77 -23.33
N ARG A 464 16.56 -10.91 -22.87
CA ARG A 464 17.30 -11.95 -22.15
C ARG A 464 18.25 -12.76 -23.04
N GLU A 465 17.88 -13.03 -24.29
CA GLU A 465 18.67 -13.86 -25.21
C GLU A 465 19.62 -13.06 -26.10
N TYR A 466 19.41 -11.75 -26.27
CA TYR A 466 20.24 -10.93 -27.14
C TYR A 466 20.77 -9.65 -26.48
N ILE A 467 19.93 -8.74 -25.98
CA ILE A 467 20.41 -7.44 -25.48
C ILE A 467 21.34 -7.63 -24.28
N GLU A 468 20.87 -8.27 -23.21
CA GLU A 468 21.65 -8.50 -21.98
C GLU A 468 23.02 -9.18 -22.23
N PRO A 469 23.13 -10.27 -23.03
CA PRO A 469 24.43 -10.90 -23.28
C PRO A 469 25.35 -10.16 -24.27
N ASN A 470 24.82 -9.32 -25.17
CA ASN A 470 25.63 -8.63 -26.19
C ASN A 470 25.92 -7.16 -25.87
N TRP A 471 25.14 -6.55 -24.97
CA TRP A 471 25.24 -5.15 -24.56
C TRP A 471 25.30 -5.06 -23.03
N PRO A 472 26.29 -5.69 -22.37
CA PRO A 472 26.32 -5.86 -20.91
C PRO A 472 26.46 -4.54 -20.13
N GLU A 473 26.92 -3.47 -20.79
CA GLU A 473 27.07 -2.13 -20.21
C GLU A 473 25.84 -1.23 -20.45
N LEU A 474 24.84 -1.69 -21.23
CA LEU A 474 23.61 -0.92 -21.47
C LEU A 474 22.74 -0.93 -20.21
N GLN A 475 22.58 0.24 -19.59
CA GLN A 475 21.75 0.37 -18.41
C GLN A 475 20.29 0.00 -18.73
N THR A 476 19.76 -0.97 -17.98
CA THR A 476 18.39 -1.45 -18.15
C THR A 476 17.61 -1.33 -16.85
N LEU A 477 16.45 -0.69 -16.89
CA LEU A 477 15.50 -0.53 -15.79
C LEU A 477 14.32 -1.47 -16.02
N GLY A 478 14.32 -2.60 -15.31
CA GLY A 478 13.28 -3.61 -15.41
C GLY A 478 12.16 -3.40 -14.39
N SER A 479 11.03 -2.87 -14.85
CA SER A 479 9.78 -2.82 -14.11
C SER A 479 9.01 -4.11 -14.34
N PHE A 480 9.49 -5.21 -13.76
CA PHE A 480 8.97 -6.56 -14.02
C PHE A 480 7.72 -6.91 -13.20
N GLY A 481 7.54 -6.25 -12.06
CA GLY A 481 6.41 -6.48 -11.17
C GLY A 481 5.74 -5.20 -10.66
N GLN A 482 6.47 -4.11 -10.44
CA GLN A 482 5.89 -2.92 -9.80
C GLN A 482 4.88 -2.19 -10.70
N PHE A 483 5.05 -2.26 -12.03
CA PHE A 483 4.10 -1.68 -13.01
C PHE A 483 2.65 -2.12 -12.78
N ALA A 484 2.46 -3.32 -12.22
CA ALA A 484 1.15 -3.87 -11.93
C ALA A 484 0.31 -2.99 -10.98
N ALA A 485 0.95 -2.08 -10.22
CA ALA A 485 0.30 -1.07 -9.40
C ALA A 485 -0.62 -0.13 -10.19
N ILE A 486 -0.35 0.08 -11.48
CA ILE A 486 -1.17 0.89 -12.39
C ILE A 486 -1.67 0.09 -13.60
N ALA A 487 -1.48 -1.23 -13.61
CA ALA A 487 -1.99 -2.11 -14.66
C ALA A 487 -3.34 -2.75 -14.30
N TYR A 488 -3.75 -3.81 -15.00
CA TYR A 488 -5.03 -4.51 -14.80
C TYR A 488 -5.33 -5.00 -13.36
N SER A 489 -4.30 -5.16 -12.53
CA SER A 489 -4.43 -5.63 -11.13
C SER A 489 -4.30 -4.51 -10.09
N TRP A 490 -4.38 -3.23 -10.49
CA TRP A 490 -4.21 -2.07 -9.61
C TRP A 490 -5.04 -2.18 -8.32
N ASP A 491 -6.32 -2.55 -8.42
CA ASP A 491 -7.28 -2.60 -7.29
C ASP A 491 -6.86 -3.62 -6.21
N ARG A 492 -6.14 -4.66 -6.61
CA ARG A 492 -5.59 -5.67 -5.70
C ARG A 492 -4.24 -5.28 -5.10
N LEU A 493 -3.49 -4.43 -5.77
CA LEU A 493 -2.10 -4.12 -5.42
C LEU A 493 -1.94 -2.78 -4.70
N ILE A 494 -2.87 -1.84 -4.91
CA ILE A 494 -2.85 -0.55 -4.21
C ILE A 494 -3.79 -0.55 -2.99
N PRO A 495 -3.46 0.22 -1.94
CA PRO A 495 -4.35 0.48 -0.81
C PRO A 495 -5.77 0.92 -1.21
N GLU A 496 -6.77 0.52 -0.42
CA GLU A 496 -8.18 0.78 -0.72
C GLU A 496 -8.54 2.27 -0.65
N GLU A 497 -7.89 3.05 0.21
CA GLU A 497 -8.11 4.49 0.34
C GLU A 497 -7.70 5.25 -0.92
N LEU A 498 -6.79 4.68 -1.73
CA LEU A 498 -6.37 5.27 -2.99
C LEU A 498 -7.33 4.92 -4.14
N HIS A 499 -8.26 3.98 -3.97
CA HIS A 499 -9.20 3.57 -5.03
C HIS A 499 -10.10 4.72 -5.47
N ALA A 500 -10.36 5.68 -4.57
CA ALA A 500 -11.10 6.90 -4.88
C ALA A 500 -10.51 7.72 -6.04
N PHE A 501 -9.22 7.55 -6.38
CA PHE A 501 -8.55 8.20 -7.52
C PHE A 501 -8.52 7.35 -8.80
N TYR A 502 -9.20 6.20 -8.81
CA TYR A 502 -9.23 5.24 -9.92
C TYR A 502 -10.65 4.78 -10.24
N ASP A 503 -11.53 4.86 -9.25
CA ASP A 503 -12.89 4.37 -9.34
C ASP A 503 -13.67 5.07 -10.45
N ARG A 504 -14.76 4.43 -10.86
CA ARG A 504 -15.61 4.88 -11.95
C ARG A 504 -16.05 6.33 -11.83
N SER A 505 -16.50 6.75 -10.65
CA SER A 505 -16.94 8.13 -10.43
C SER A 505 -15.81 9.13 -10.68
N TRP A 506 -14.61 8.83 -10.17
CA TRP A 506 -13.44 9.68 -10.37
C TRP A 506 -13.05 9.76 -11.85
N MET A 507 -13.01 8.62 -12.55
CA MET A 507 -12.70 8.58 -13.97
C MET A 507 -13.74 9.34 -14.81
N GLU A 508 -15.04 9.16 -14.52
CA GLU A 508 -16.12 9.85 -15.23
C GLU A 508 -16.03 11.36 -15.04
N GLU A 509 -15.76 11.83 -13.81
CA GLU A 509 -15.67 13.25 -13.47
C GLU A 509 -14.39 13.91 -14.00
N ASN A 510 -13.25 13.25 -13.85
CA ASN A 510 -11.94 13.89 -14.03
C ASN A 510 -11.30 13.61 -15.40
N ILE A 511 -11.69 12.53 -16.08
CA ILE A 511 -11.05 12.12 -17.34
C ILE A 511 -12.07 12.00 -18.47
N LEU A 512 -13.13 11.20 -18.29
CA LEU A 512 -13.94 10.73 -19.43
C LEU A 512 -14.95 11.76 -19.93
N HIS A 513 -15.57 12.54 -19.03
CA HIS A 513 -16.65 13.45 -19.39
C HIS A 513 -16.22 14.91 -19.31
N GLY A 514 -16.36 15.63 -20.42
CA GLY A 514 -16.13 17.08 -20.45
C GLY A 514 -14.69 17.50 -20.73
N HIS A 515 -13.74 16.56 -20.90
CA HIS A 515 -12.30 16.83 -21.05
C HIS A 515 -11.76 16.62 -22.47
N GLY A 516 -12.63 16.77 -23.48
CA GLY A 516 -12.27 16.61 -24.89
C GLY A 516 -12.24 15.15 -25.39
N PRO A 517 -12.15 14.96 -26.72
CA PRO A 517 -12.30 13.65 -27.33
C PRO A 517 -11.13 12.70 -27.07
N LEU A 518 -9.92 13.20 -26.79
CA LEU A 518 -8.78 12.34 -26.45
C LEU A 518 -9.04 11.63 -25.11
N CYS A 519 -9.38 12.38 -24.05
CA CYS A 519 -9.68 11.79 -22.75
C CYS A 519 -10.92 10.90 -22.80
N ALA A 520 -11.97 11.31 -23.52
CA ALA A 520 -13.17 10.51 -23.73
C ALA A 520 -12.92 9.18 -24.50
N SER A 521 -11.79 9.07 -25.20
CA SER A 521 -11.40 7.84 -25.90
C SER A 521 -10.74 6.80 -25.00
N TYR A 522 -10.49 7.11 -23.72
CA TYR A 522 -9.93 6.16 -22.78
C TYR A 522 -10.86 4.97 -22.60
N GLU A 523 -10.33 3.77 -22.82
CA GLU A 523 -11.11 2.53 -22.78
C GLU A 523 -11.34 2.10 -21.32
N ALA A 524 -12.18 2.82 -20.58
CA ALA A 524 -12.44 2.55 -19.16
C ALA A 524 -13.01 1.14 -18.90
N HIS A 525 -12.73 0.59 -17.72
CA HIS A 525 -13.36 -0.64 -17.25
C HIS A 525 -14.79 -0.34 -16.76
N PRO A 526 -15.83 -1.01 -17.28
CA PRO A 526 -17.23 -0.61 -17.06
C PRO A 526 -17.68 -0.65 -15.60
N GLN A 527 -17.03 -1.50 -14.78
CA GLN A 527 -17.36 -1.64 -13.35
C GLN A 527 -16.39 -0.89 -12.43
N LYS A 528 -15.13 -0.72 -12.85
CA LYS A 528 -14.07 -0.21 -11.97
C LYS A 528 -13.71 1.24 -12.26
N GLY A 529 -14.06 1.79 -13.43
CA GLY A 529 -13.50 3.05 -13.90
C GLY A 529 -12.17 2.80 -14.58
N PHE A 530 -11.07 3.02 -13.86
CA PHE A 530 -9.73 2.86 -14.40
C PHE A 530 -9.49 1.41 -14.86
N ARG A 531 -8.89 1.24 -16.05
CA ARG A 531 -8.64 -0.09 -16.62
C ARG A 531 -7.23 -0.56 -16.28
N SER A 532 -6.25 0.03 -16.92
CA SER A 532 -4.84 -0.37 -16.92
C SER A 532 -4.07 0.65 -17.74
N GLU A 533 -2.91 1.04 -17.23
CA GLU A 533 -1.86 1.78 -17.95
C GLU A 533 -0.50 1.21 -17.53
N GLY A 534 -0.32 -0.10 -17.78
CA GLY A 534 0.87 -0.83 -17.36
C GLY A 534 2.18 -0.22 -17.86
N ASP A 535 2.12 0.53 -18.97
CA ASP A 535 3.28 1.11 -19.63
C ASP A 535 3.62 2.53 -19.16
N SER A 536 2.65 3.23 -18.57
CA SER A 536 2.82 4.58 -18.06
C SER A 536 4.02 4.78 -17.13
N PRO A 537 4.43 3.82 -16.26
CA PRO A 537 5.65 3.93 -15.47
C PRO A 537 6.90 4.22 -16.32
N SER A 538 6.98 3.72 -17.55
CA SER A 538 8.14 3.88 -18.42
C SER A 538 8.41 5.31 -18.85
N PHE A 539 7.36 6.14 -19.00
CA PHE A 539 7.46 7.57 -19.29
C PHE A 539 7.29 8.45 -18.04
N MET A 540 6.55 7.98 -17.05
CA MET A 540 6.40 8.67 -15.76
C MET A 540 7.71 8.74 -14.98
N HIS A 541 8.64 7.80 -15.23
CA HIS A 541 9.99 7.86 -14.68
C HIS A 541 10.75 9.13 -15.08
N GLN A 542 10.49 9.68 -16.28
CA GLN A 542 11.17 10.86 -16.83
C GLN A 542 10.40 12.17 -16.66
N ILE A 543 9.22 12.17 -16.02
CA ILE A 543 8.53 13.42 -15.70
C ILE A 543 9.31 14.14 -14.58
N PRO A 544 9.76 15.40 -14.78
CA PRO A 544 10.62 16.11 -13.84
C PRO A 544 9.83 16.66 -12.63
N VAL A 545 9.28 15.76 -11.81
CA VAL A 545 8.50 16.13 -10.61
C VAL A 545 9.36 16.53 -9.42
N GLY A 546 10.69 16.47 -9.55
CA GLY A 546 11.67 16.88 -8.53
C GLY A 546 12.11 15.78 -7.55
N LEU A 547 11.70 14.53 -7.81
CA LEU A 547 12.15 13.34 -7.08
C LEU A 547 13.55 12.85 -7.47
N ARG A 548 14.20 13.46 -8.47
CA ARG A 548 15.55 13.11 -8.97
C ARG A 548 15.66 11.65 -9.45
N SER A 549 14.58 11.09 -9.99
CA SER A 549 14.52 9.69 -10.47
C SER A 549 15.56 9.37 -11.55
N LEU A 550 15.89 10.35 -12.39
CA LEU A 550 16.84 10.17 -13.49
C LEU A 550 18.29 10.07 -13.02
N GLU A 551 18.61 10.66 -11.86
CA GLU A 551 19.99 10.73 -11.38
C GLU A 551 20.53 9.38 -10.90
N HIS A 552 19.63 8.48 -10.51
CA HIS A 552 19.98 7.18 -10.00
C HIS A 552 18.78 6.21 -10.02
N PRO A 553 18.91 4.96 -10.51
CA PRO A 553 17.80 4.02 -10.61
C PRO A 553 17.12 3.71 -9.27
N GLY A 554 17.91 3.70 -8.21
CA GLY A 554 17.46 3.46 -6.83
C GLY A 554 16.78 4.65 -6.16
N TYR A 555 16.80 5.87 -6.73
CA TYR A 555 16.15 7.02 -6.09
C TYR A 555 14.63 6.94 -6.17
N GLY A 556 14.13 6.42 -7.29
CA GLY A 556 12.71 6.24 -7.51
C GLY A 556 11.96 7.54 -7.82
N GLY A 557 10.86 7.39 -8.55
CA GLY A 557 9.94 8.45 -8.93
C GLY A 557 8.56 7.88 -9.23
N TRP A 558 7.76 8.58 -10.04
CA TRP A 558 6.45 8.09 -10.44
C TRP A 558 6.49 6.80 -11.28
N GLY A 559 7.62 6.52 -11.95
CA GLY A 559 7.86 5.23 -12.61
C GLY A 559 8.29 4.10 -11.67
N GLY A 560 8.43 4.34 -10.37
CA GLY A 560 8.92 3.34 -9.43
C GLY A 560 10.44 3.39 -9.24
N ARG A 561 11.00 2.33 -8.66
CA ARG A 561 12.36 2.30 -8.09
C ARG A 561 13.06 0.98 -8.35
N PHE A 562 14.39 1.01 -8.44
CA PHE A 562 15.15 -0.16 -8.87
C PHE A 562 16.41 -0.45 -8.03
N ILE A 563 16.75 -1.73 -7.93
CA ILE A 563 18.03 -2.23 -7.40
C ILE A 563 18.71 -3.11 -8.45
N ARG A 564 20.03 -3.25 -8.41
CA ARG A 564 20.73 -4.14 -9.35
C ARG A 564 20.18 -5.55 -9.24
N GLU A 565 19.95 -6.19 -10.39
CA GLU A 565 19.50 -7.56 -10.45
C GLU A 565 20.55 -8.49 -9.82
N LYS A 566 21.83 -8.24 -10.14
CA LYS A 566 23.02 -8.96 -9.66
C LYS A 566 24.19 -7.97 -9.48
N PRO A 567 25.16 -8.24 -8.58
CA PRO A 567 26.35 -7.41 -8.44
C PRO A 567 27.06 -7.19 -9.79
N GLY A 568 27.40 -5.95 -10.10
CA GLY A 568 28.06 -5.58 -11.37
C GLY A 568 27.18 -5.56 -12.61
N SER A 569 25.91 -5.99 -12.55
CA SER A 569 25.01 -5.97 -13.69
C SER A 569 24.55 -4.55 -14.03
N ALA A 570 24.48 -4.20 -15.32
CA ALA A 570 23.78 -3.00 -15.81
C ALA A 570 22.26 -3.15 -15.80
N THR A 571 21.75 -4.37 -15.57
CA THR A 571 20.32 -4.66 -15.39
C THR A 571 19.88 -4.40 -13.96
N TRP A 572 18.84 -3.59 -13.82
CA TRP A 572 18.15 -3.27 -12.58
C TRP A 572 16.76 -3.89 -12.59
N ARG A 573 16.31 -4.32 -11.41
CA ARG A 573 14.98 -4.91 -11.17
C ARG A 573 14.23 -4.09 -10.12
N ASP A 574 12.93 -4.35 -10.01
CA ASP A 574 12.06 -3.72 -9.01
C ASP A 574 12.66 -3.75 -7.60
N ALA A 575 12.62 -2.59 -6.94
CA ALA A 575 12.90 -2.44 -5.52
C ALA A 575 11.60 -2.46 -4.70
N ARG A 576 11.70 -2.79 -3.41
CA ARG A 576 10.57 -2.76 -2.48
C ARG A 576 10.70 -1.61 -1.51
N ASP A 577 9.56 -1.06 -1.13
CA ASP A 577 9.45 -0.07 -0.07
C ASP A 577 8.58 -0.59 1.07
N GLY A 578 9.09 -0.56 2.30
CA GLY A 578 8.39 -1.16 3.44
C GLY A 578 8.00 -2.63 3.21
N GLY A 579 8.74 -3.34 2.36
CA GLY A 579 8.50 -4.73 1.97
C GLY A 579 7.52 -4.95 0.82
N ASP A 580 6.86 -3.91 0.34
CA ASP A 580 5.89 -3.97 -0.76
C ASP A 580 6.56 -3.60 -2.10
N LEU A 581 6.38 -4.45 -3.11
CA LEU A 581 6.91 -4.27 -4.47
C LEU A 581 6.15 -3.20 -5.27
N SER A 582 4.88 -2.96 -4.94
CA SER A 582 4.01 -2.01 -5.66
C SER A 582 4.09 -0.60 -5.09
N LYS A 583 4.56 -0.47 -3.84
CA LYS A 583 4.65 0.79 -3.10
C LYS A 583 5.52 1.88 -3.72
N PRO A 584 6.63 1.58 -4.42
CA PRO A 584 7.39 2.61 -5.12
C PRO A 584 6.56 3.39 -6.15
N ILE A 585 5.48 2.81 -6.68
CA ILE A 585 4.54 3.49 -7.58
C ILE A 585 3.31 4.00 -6.81
N TRP A 586 2.57 3.12 -6.12
CA TRP A 586 1.25 3.51 -5.59
C TRP A 586 1.31 4.63 -4.54
N ARG A 587 2.45 4.84 -3.88
CA ARG A 587 2.60 5.96 -2.93
C ARG A 587 2.41 7.34 -3.58
N PHE A 588 2.54 7.41 -4.90
CA PHE A 588 2.39 8.64 -5.66
C PHE A 588 1.05 8.72 -6.40
N SER A 589 0.15 7.75 -6.19
CA SER A 589 -1.12 7.63 -6.92
C SER A 589 -1.95 8.89 -6.91
N GLU A 590 -2.21 9.47 -5.74
CA GLU A 590 -2.96 10.73 -5.65
C GLU A 590 -2.29 11.83 -6.47
N ALA A 591 -0.98 12.01 -6.32
CA ALA A 591 -0.24 13.06 -7.02
C ALA A 591 -0.30 12.90 -8.55
N PHE A 592 -0.05 11.70 -9.08
CA PHE A 592 -0.05 11.51 -10.53
C PHE A 592 -1.46 11.38 -11.13
N GLN A 593 -2.47 11.00 -10.36
CA GLN A 593 -3.87 10.99 -10.81
C GLN A 593 -4.43 12.41 -10.85
N ASN A 594 -4.13 13.24 -9.84
CA ASN A 594 -4.49 14.67 -9.86
C ASN A 594 -3.77 15.42 -10.99
N ASP A 595 -2.49 15.11 -11.25
CA ASP A 595 -1.76 15.71 -12.38
C ASP A 595 -2.38 15.32 -13.73
N TRP A 596 -2.87 14.08 -13.86
CA TRP A 596 -3.60 13.66 -15.06
C TRP A 596 -4.94 14.39 -15.20
N ALA A 597 -5.69 14.53 -14.10
CA ALA A 597 -6.96 15.26 -14.08
C ALA A 597 -6.78 16.75 -14.42
N ALA A 598 -5.74 17.42 -13.92
CA ALA A 598 -5.45 18.81 -14.29
C ALA A 598 -5.12 18.94 -15.79
N ARG A 599 -4.36 18.00 -16.34
CA ARG A 599 -4.07 17.99 -17.79
C ARG A 599 -5.30 17.66 -18.64
N ALA A 600 -6.25 16.91 -18.12
CA ALA A 600 -7.55 16.71 -18.74
C ALA A 600 -8.35 18.03 -18.76
N ASP A 601 -8.30 18.81 -17.68
CA ASP A 601 -8.88 20.16 -17.62
C ASP A 601 -8.24 21.12 -18.64
N TRP A 602 -6.92 21.04 -18.85
CA TRP A 602 -6.19 21.84 -19.85
C TRP A 602 -6.66 21.59 -21.29
N CYS A 603 -7.32 20.46 -21.56
CA CYS A 603 -7.89 20.17 -22.87
C CYS A 603 -9.06 21.11 -23.24
N VAL A 604 -9.71 21.72 -22.25
CA VAL A 604 -11.01 22.41 -22.44
C VAL A 604 -11.15 23.74 -21.70
N ARG A 605 -10.29 24.03 -20.72
CA ARG A 605 -10.34 25.27 -19.91
C ARG A 605 -9.20 26.20 -20.30
N ASP A 606 -9.42 27.51 -20.20
CA ASP A 606 -8.34 28.49 -20.34
C ASP A 606 -7.38 28.45 -19.13
N PRO A 607 -6.12 28.90 -19.28
CA PRO A 607 -5.12 28.85 -18.21
C PRO A 607 -5.61 29.40 -16.86
N ASP A 608 -6.33 30.52 -16.84
CA ASP A 608 -6.85 31.11 -15.60
C ASP A 608 -8.08 30.38 -14.99
N LYS A 609 -8.41 29.19 -15.52
CA LYS A 609 -9.54 28.34 -15.12
C LYS A 609 -9.12 26.89 -14.87
N ALA A 610 -7.83 26.59 -14.93
CA ALA A 610 -7.28 25.27 -14.59
C ALA A 610 -6.04 25.44 -13.71
N ASN A 611 -5.80 24.44 -12.86
CA ASN A 611 -4.64 24.46 -11.97
C ASN A 611 -3.34 24.09 -12.71
N HIS A 612 -2.20 24.63 -12.28
CA HIS A 612 -0.87 24.31 -12.74
C HIS A 612 0.06 23.96 -11.57
N PRO A 613 1.06 23.09 -11.80
CA PRO A 613 1.86 22.56 -10.71
C PRO A 613 2.64 23.64 -9.92
N PRO A 614 2.74 23.49 -8.59
CA PRO A 614 3.50 24.41 -7.78
C PRO A 614 4.99 24.28 -8.09
N GLN A 615 5.75 25.33 -7.81
CA GLN A 615 7.17 25.45 -8.12
C GLN A 615 7.99 25.37 -6.83
N PRO A 616 8.41 24.17 -6.39
CA PRO A 616 9.22 24.03 -5.19
C PRO A 616 10.60 24.64 -5.40
N ARG A 617 11.15 25.29 -4.38
CA ARG A 617 12.54 25.75 -4.34
C ARG A 617 13.16 25.41 -3.01
N VAL A 618 14.37 24.84 -3.04
CA VAL A 618 15.17 24.63 -1.83
C VAL A 618 16.35 25.59 -1.83
N VAL A 619 16.56 26.27 -0.70
CA VAL A 619 17.69 27.18 -0.50
C VAL A 619 18.99 26.39 -0.35
N GLY A 620 19.98 26.69 -1.19
CA GLY A 620 21.32 26.07 -1.16
C GLY A 620 21.43 24.82 -2.02
N SER A 621 22.51 24.06 -1.82
CA SER A 621 22.75 22.81 -2.57
C SER A 621 21.73 21.73 -2.19
N LEU A 622 21.31 20.93 -3.18
CA LEU A 622 20.50 19.72 -2.97
C LEU A 622 21.36 18.56 -2.48
N ASP A 623 22.65 18.54 -2.80
CA ASP A 623 23.62 17.60 -2.25
C ASP A 623 24.48 18.29 -1.20
N ARG A 624 24.48 17.76 0.02
CA ARG A 624 25.14 18.36 1.18
C ARG A 624 25.99 17.33 1.90
N THR A 625 27.01 17.82 2.60
CA THR A 625 27.83 17.00 3.50
C THR A 625 27.82 17.65 4.87
N ALA A 626 27.59 16.86 5.92
CA ALA A 626 27.56 17.36 7.29
C ALA A 626 28.12 16.30 8.27
N PRO A 627 28.88 16.71 9.31
CA PRO A 627 29.42 15.80 10.32
C PRO A 627 28.34 15.23 11.25
N PRO A 628 28.58 14.04 11.83
CA PRO A 628 27.72 13.48 12.87
C PRO A 628 27.38 14.46 13.99
N GLY A 629 26.10 14.50 14.39
CA GLY A 629 25.60 15.36 15.47
C GLY A 629 25.36 16.82 15.07
N GLU A 630 25.73 17.24 13.87
CA GLU A 630 25.36 18.56 13.35
C GLU A 630 23.83 18.65 13.15
N ARG A 631 23.26 19.82 13.41
CA ARG A 631 21.88 20.14 13.05
C ARG A 631 21.85 20.73 11.65
N VAL A 632 21.31 19.98 10.69
CA VAL A 632 21.11 20.45 9.33
C VAL A 632 19.74 21.13 9.23
N SER A 633 19.69 22.29 8.58
CA SER A 633 18.47 23.05 8.30
C SER A 633 18.29 23.21 6.78
N VAL A 634 17.11 22.85 6.28
CA VAL A 634 16.74 22.87 4.86
C VAL A 634 15.47 23.70 4.70
N SER A 635 15.55 24.77 3.91
CA SER A 635 14.44 25.71 3.73
C SER A 635 13.88 25.66 2.32
N ALA A 636 12.56 25.54 2.22
CA ALA A 636 11.77 25.67 1.00
C ALA A 636 11.38 27.14 0.69
N LYS A 637 12.10 28.11 1.27
CA LYS A 637 11.82 29.53 1.05
C LYS A 637 12.01 29.88 -0.43
N GLY A 638 10.99 30.51 -1.01
CA GLY A 638 10.96 30.87 -2.43
C GLY A 638 10.19 29.88 -3.30
N SER A 639 9.65 28.79 -2.73
CA SER A 639 8.59 28.04 -3.39
C SER A 639 7.39 28.94 -3.69
N SER A 640 6.75 28.73 -4.83
CA SER A 640 5.64 29.55 -5.31
C SER A 640 4.63 28.71 -6.06
N ASP A 641 3.42 29.24 -6.19
CA ASP A 641 2.38 28.67 -7.03
C ASP A 641 2.10 29.64 -8.21
N PRO A 642 2.04 29.17 -9.46
CA PRO A 642 1.79 30.04 -10.61
C PRO A 642 0.36 30.60 -10.68
N ASP A 643 -0.62 29.90 -10.09
CA ASP A 643 -2.04 30.28 -10.08
C ASP A 643 -2.39 31.11 -8.82
N GLY A 644 -1.49 31.13 -7.85
CA GLY A 644 -1.62 31.89 -6.61
C GLY A 644 -2.26 31.10 -5.48
N ASP A 645 -2.34 29.78 -5.63
CA ASP A 645 -2.91 28.86 -4.67
C ASP A 645 -2.02 28.74 -3.41
N ALA A 646 -2.63 28.37 -2.29
CA ALA A 646 -1.94 28.20 -1.03
C ALA A 646 -1.13 26.91 -1.02
N LEU A 647 0.09 26.99 -0.47
CA LEU A 647 1.03 25.88 -0.48
C LEU A 647 1.11 25.16 0.88
N THR A 648 0.97 23.84 0.83
CA THR A 648 1.24 22.92 1.94
C THR A 648 2.63 22.30 1.80
N PHE A 649 3.44 22.39 2.85
CA PHE A 649 4.80 21.86 2.90
C PHE A 649 4.87 20.63 3.78
N LYS A 650 5.38 19.53 3.24
CA LYS A 650 5.61 18.30 3.98
C LYS A 650 7.02 17.79 3.73
N TRP A 651 7.69 17.43 4.81
CA TRP A 651 9.05 16.91 4.77
C TRP A 651 9.10 15.50 5.34
N TRP A 652 9.76 14.60 4.63
CA TRP A 652 9.88 13.21 5.05
C TRP A 652 11.18 12.58 4.59
N GLN A 653 11.72 11.67 5.40
CA GLN A 653 12.88 10.87 5.04
C GLN A 653 12.44 9.73 4.12
N TYR A 654 13.06 9.58 2.95
CA TYR A 654 12.81 8.45 2.06
C TYR A 654 13.66 7.24 2.48
N ILE A 655 13.36 6.71 3.66
CA ILE A 655 14.20 5.71 4.35
C ILE A 655 14.52 4.47 3.50
N ASP A 656 13.62 4.05 2.60
CA ASP A 656 13.83 2.92 1.69
C ASP A 656 14.97 3.14 0.67
N VAL A 657 15.34 4.40 0.41
CA VAL A 657 16.41 4.80 -0.51
C VAL A 657 17.73 4.99 0.22
N ASP A 658 17.69 5.46 1.46
CA ASP A 658 18.87 5.82 2.23
C ASP A 658 19.90 4.69 2.31
N SER A 659 21.18 5.02 2.34
CA SER A 659 22.20 4.07 2.82
C SER A 659 22.30 4.11 4.35
N CYS A 660 21.91 5.24 4.98
CA CYS A 660 21.79 5.38 6.42
C CYS A 660 20.68 4.48 6.98
N LYS A 661 20.92 3.82 8.12
CA LYS A 661 19.94 2.95 8.78
C LYS A 661 19.14 3.67 9.85
N THR A 662 19.69 4.75 10.41
CA THR A 662 19.02 5.56 11.42
C THR A 662 17.89 6.38 10.79
N THR A 663 16.69 6.23 11.36
CA THR A 663 15.58 7.15 11.11
C THR A 663 15.89 8.48 11.79
N VAL A 664 15.78 9.58 11.05
CA VAL A 664 16.00 10.92 11.59
C VAL A 664 14.69 11.55 12.04
N ASP A 665 14.71 12.20 13.20
CA ASP A 665 13.58 13.00 13.67
C ASP A 665 13.59 14.36 12.93
N ILE A 666 12.63 14.53 12.02
CA ILE A 666 12.46 15.76 11.25
C ILE A 666 11.53 16.70 12.03
N SER A 667 12.07 17.84 12.44
CA SER A 667 11.29 18.95 12.99
C SER A 667 11.02 19.99 11.91
N THR A 668 9.84 20.61 11.93
CA THR A 668 9.49 21.65 10.96
C THR A 668 9.28 23.01 11.64
N LEU A 669 9.68 24.07 10.94
CA LEU A 669 9.56 25.46 11.36
C LEU A 669 8.83 26.26 10.27
N HIS A 670 8.36 27.46 10.61
CA HIS A 670 7.73 28.39 9.66
C HIS A 670 6.58 27.75 8.86
N HIS A 671 5.65 27.10 9.58
CA HIS A 671 4.50 26.39 8.98
C HIS A 671 4.91 25.31 7.98
N GLY A 672 5.98 24.56 8.26
CA GLY A 672 6.44 23.47 7.38
C GLY A 672 7.46 23.91 6.33
N GLN A 673 7.64 25.21 6.08
CA GLN A 673 8.56 25.69 5.03
C GLN A 673 10.02 25.31 5.29
N THR A 674 10.43 25.09 6.54
CA THR A 674 11.80 24.69 6.87
C THR A 674 11.79 23.39 7.66
N ALA A 675 12.68 22.46 7.31
CA ALA A 675 12.92 21.21 8.02
C ALA A 675 14.30 21.19 8.66
N GLU A 676 14.38 20.65 9.88
CA GLU A 676 15.63 20.44 10.59
C GLU A 676 15.70 19.02 11.16
N PHE A 677 16.90 18.43 11.09
CA PHE A 677 17.20 17.15 11.73
C PHE A 677 18.65 17.12 12.22
N VAL A 678 18.95 16.20 13.13
CA VAL A 678 20.33 15.96 13.60
C VAL A 678 20.94 14.84 12.77
N VAL A 679 22.12 15.10 12.21
CA VAL A 679 22.84 14.13 11.37
C VAL A 679 23.23 12.91 12.21
N PRO A 680 22.85 11.70 11.79
CA PRO A 680 23.15 10.48 12.54
C PRO A 680 24.66 10.17 12.53
N ASN A 681 25.13 9.44 13.53
CA ASN A 681 26.51 8.98 13.61
C ASN A 681 26.74 7.70 12.79
N GLU A 682 26.59 7.84 11.47
CA GLU A 682 26.85 6.79 10.47
C GLU A 682 27.69 7.34 9.31
N PRO A 683 29.00 7.59 9.51
CA PRO A 683 29.89 8.17 8.51
C PRO A 683 29.84 7.46 7.14
N GLY A 684 29.90 8.23 6.06
CA GLY A 684 29.82 7.74 4.67
C GLY A 684 28.42 7.42 4.17
N SER A 685 27.42 7.30 5.05
CA SER A 685 26.03 7.05 4.67
C SER A 685 25.30 8.31 4.19
N THR A 686 24.15 8.14 3.53
CA THR A 686 23.32 9.24 3.02
C THR A 686 21.90 9.18 3.59
N VAL A 687 21.38 10.35 3.95
CA VAL A 687 19.97 10.59 4.31
C VAL A 687 19.28 11.33 3.16
N HIS A 688 18.19 10.78 2.62
CA HIS A 688 17.39 11.38 1.54
C HIS A 688 16.16 12.03 2.13
N LEU A 689 16.14 13.35 2.15
CA LEU A 689 15.02 14.15 2.61
C LEU A 689 14.19 14.61 1.41
N ILE A 690 12.88 14.39 1.44
CA ILE A 690 11.94 14.83 0.40
C ILE A 690 11.11 15.98 0.94
N LEU A 691 11.13 17.10 0.22
CA LEU A 691 10.07 18.10 0.22
C LEU A 691 8.95 17.60 -0.69
N GLU A 692 7.74 17.55 -0.18
CA GLU A 692 6.49 17.38 -0.90
C GLU A 692 5.71 18.69 -0.75
N LEU A 693 5.47 19.35 -1.87
CA LEU A 693 4.82 20.64 -1.96
C LEU A 693 3.52 20.48 -2.74
N THR A 694 2.40 20.74 -2.09
CA THR A 694 1.05 20.56 -2.67
C THR A 694 0.31 21.89 -2.60
N ASP A 695 -0.27 22.32 -3.72
CA ASP A 695 -1.18 23.47 -3.75
C ASP A 695 -2.58 23.09 -3.22
N ASP A 696 -3.46 24.08 -3.06
CA ASP A 696 -4.88 23.88 -2.75
C ASP A 696 -5.81 24.16 -3.94
N GLY A 697 -5.26 24.09 -5.15
CA GLY A 697 -6.02 24.17 -6.39
C GLY A 697 -6.90 22.94 -6.63
N ASN A 698 -7.67 22.94 -7.72
CA ASN A 698 -8.59 21.85 -8.04
C ASN A 698 -8.34 21.29 -9.46
N PRO A 699 -7.85 20.04 -9.59
CA PRO A 699 -7.39 19.16 -8.50
C PRO A 699 -6.08 19.68 -7.87
N ALA A 700 -5.78 19.28 -6.63
CA ALA A 700 -4.56 19.70 -5.95
C ALA A 700 -3.32 19.07 -6.60
N LEU A 701 -2.33 19.87 -7.02
CA LEU A 701 -1.12 19.38 -7.68
C LEU A 701 0.07 19.36 -6.74
N THR A 702 0.92 18.35 -6.94
CA THR A 702 2.08 18.10 -6.07
C THR A 702 3.37 18.07 -6.87
N ARG A 703 4.39 18.74 -6.35
CA ARG A 703 5.79 18.67 -6.81
C ARG A 703 6.73 18.46 -5.64
N TYR A 704 7.94 17.99 -5.94
CA TYR A 704 8.88 17.53 -4.93
C TYR A 704 10.23 18.21 -5.05
N HIS A 705 11.04 18.10 -3.99
CA HIS A 705 12.48 18.27 -4.07
C HIS A 705 13.17 17.25 -3.18
N ARG A 706 14.17 16.54 -3.71
CA ARG A 706 15.04 15.66 -2.93
C ARG A 706 16.34 16.35 -2.54
N VAL A 707 16.63 16.37 -1.24
CA VAL A 707 17.89 16.80 -0.65
C VAL A 707 18.62 15.58 -0.09
N ILE A 708 19.87 15.39 -0.50
CA ILE A 708 20.71 14.27 -0.07
C ILE A 708 21.78 14.82 0.86
N VAL A 709 21.83 14.30 2.08
CA VAL A 709 22.84 14.68 3.08
C VAL A 709 23.75 13.49 3.32
N THR A 710 25.01 13.60 2.89
CA THR A 710 26.07 12.65 3.19
C THR A 710 26.65 12.93 4.58
N VAL A 711 26.70 11.91 5.43
CA VAL A 711 27.35 11.98 6.74
C VAL A 711 28.86 11.98 6.52
N ALA A 712 29.55 13.03 6.99
CA ALA A 712 31.00 13.16 6.83
C ALA A 712 31.76 12.04 7.59
N GLU A 713 32.93 11.68 7.05
CA GLU A 713 33.89 10.72 7.63
C GLU A 713 34.42 11.13 9.02
#